data_AF-A0A7C7EA09-F1
#
_entry.id   AF-A0A7C7EA09-F1
#
_cell.length_a   1.000
_cell.length_b   1.000
_cell.length_c   1.000
_cell.angle_alpha   90.00
_cell.angle_beta   90.00
_cell.angle_gamma   90.00
#
_symmetry.space_group_name_H-M   'P 1'
#
loop_
_entity.id
_entity.type
_entity.pdbx_description
1 polymer ?
#
loop_
_entity_poly.entity_id
_entity_poly.type
_entity_poly.pdbx_seq_one_letter_code
_entity_poly.pdbx_strand_id
1 'polypeptide(L)'
;MKQKKGRYGNINLEGEKGKPSLILNNREQDFLDEIEGGIKPLVKACIDKYIDTYSSCEGHIYDTGDEHAPQITIVIERKDIEKWDAYIDELKRKHNIYLSPQVFHAVDFAVMNKLYLDPVYYKVYFSNKEKERSISLAAESILKEEFPQYRNPILDDLKAENIEVRYVDNPQIVGNITITSTEPKKWEYFARRVNENGKIIEIEEIEQGVKITFLQQNYHAYKRFYDALLKKFYLVNPKVKHFSVLVKPTHRCNLDCKYCYDKPFRERIKVDMSFETLDRLLKLLSEYTEHVQFIWHGGEPTMVGIQWYIKAYEEIFPKYPMLDFDFHIMSNGTNFNEKWLNLFKQYNIKPGMSFNAMYQEKLRVTSQSKENNPRDVELAKKLEEVLELSQKIGPKLGVIDVITSENYKDMIKIYEFYKQKGITVSMNMVFHTPQTEKYGLELTPEEYEKEYIKYFKYWLYDENGVYERSAVEMLAAVIGATGELTCRNTDCRYKWIGVNPLGEIYPCDRYYPDKYKMGSIFEIESIDEAFQSEGYKTLVREVEERFRTKCAKCGYWFACKGGCNASAVESTGTAAGVEENYCEFFRSAFNDVYDILRNVDVLHDKLNPEARRIMLQNGFYSVKEIYQIIDELKLNIKLEYNKDDLLNCSEYQVFRGINYMKDSVPLYIRHTDIIIGENTKEVIKINEQKRKEDIIKYLVEVAKGAYTGVC
;
A
#
# COMPACT_ATOMS: atom_id res chain seq x y z
N MET A 1 -25.49 -39.81 17.87
CA MET A 1 -24.47 -39.35 18.84
C MET A 1 -24.67 -37.85 19.08
N LYS A 2 -24.55 -37.43 20.34
CA LYS A 2 -24.93 -36.12 20.89
C LYS A 2 -24.35 -34.92 20.12
N GLN A 3 -25.13 -33.83 20.11
CA GLN A 3 -24.80 -32.48 19.63
C GLN A 3 -23.32 -32.09 19.80
N LYS A 4 -22.65 -31.81 18.67
CA LYS A 4 -21.62 -30.77 18.60
C LYS A 4 -22.24 -29.58 17.88
N LYS A 5 -22.72 -28.58 18.65
CA LYS A 5 -22.94 -27.22 18.14
C LYS A 5 -21.58 -26.70 17.67
N GLY A 6 -21.41 -26.51 16.36
CA GLY A 6 -20.30 -25.76 15.79
C GLY A 6 -20.39 -24.29 16.22
N ARG A 7 -19.25 -23.67 16.53
CA ARG A 7 -19.08 -22.37 17.21
C ARG A 7 -19.30 -21.12 16.34
N TYR A 8 -20.05 -21.19 15.25
CA TYR A 8 -20.20 -20.04 14.34
C TYR A 8 -21.64 -19.95 13.84
N GLY A 9 -22.34 -18.86 14.17
CA GLY A 9 -23.69 -18.57 13.71
C GLY A 9 -23.85 -17.06 13.50
N ASN A 10 -24.38 -16.67 12.35
CA ASN A 10 -24.71 -15.28 12.02
C ASN A 10 -26.04 -14.91 12.70
N ILE A 11 -26.11 -13.73 13.33
CA ILE A 11 -27.38 -13.16 13.81
C ILE A 11 -27.86 -12.17 12.76
N ASN A 12 -28.96 -12.51 12.08
CA ASN A 12 -29.66 -11.62 11.17
C ASN A 12 -30.83 -11.00 11.96
N LEU A 13 -30.82 -9.69 12.17
CA LEU A 13 -31.99 -8.98 12.70
C LEU A 13 -32.84 -8.59 11.49
N GLU A 14 -33.95 -9.30 11.28
CA GLU A 14 -34.88 -9.07 10.17
C GLU A 14 -35.33 -7.61 10.10
N GLY A 15 -34.80 -6.87 9.12
CA GLY A 15 -35.40 -5.63 8.64
C GLY A 15 -36.30 -5.95 7.45
N GLU A 16 -37.56 -5.47 7.47
CA GLU A 16 -38.43 -5.47 6.29
C GLU A 16 -37.73 -4.80 5.10
N LYS A 17 -38.06 -5.24 3.88
CA LYS A 17 -37.57 -4.65 2.62
C LYS A 17 -37.64 -3.11 2.68
N GLY A 18 -36.49 -2.46 2.50
CA GLY A 18 -36.38 -0.99 2.54
C GLY A 18 -35.97 -0.37 3.89
N LYS A 19 -35.41 -1.15 4.83
CA LYS A 19 -34.82 -0.64 6.10
C LYS A 19 -33.40 -1.18 6.36
N PRO A 20 -32.54 -0.46 7.11
CA PRO A 20 -31.16 -0.87 7.39
C PRO A 20 -31.07 -2.21 8.12
N SER A 21 -30.05 -3.00 7.78
CA SER A 21 -29.74 -4.27 8.46
C SER A 21 -28.32 -4.22 9.04
N LEU A 22 -28.17 -4.61 10.31
CA LEU A 22 -26.90 -4.68 11.05
C LEU A 22 -26.42 -6.13 11.10
N ILE A 23 -25.19 -6.40 10.65
CA ILE A 23 -24.58 -7.74 10.70
C ILE A 23 -23.31 -7.65 11.56
N LEU A 24 -23.29 -8.37 12.68
CA LEU A 24 -22.15 -8.46 13.60
C LEU A 24 -21.52 -9.85 13.51
N ASN A 25 -20.20 -9.92 13.37
CA ASN A 25 -19.46 -11.19 13.38
C ASN A 25 -18.89 -11.49 14.78
N ASN A 26 -19.21 -12.69 15.27
CA ASN A 26 -18.87 -13.31 16.57
C ASN A 26 -17.60 -12.77 17.28
N ARG A 27 -17.79 -12.05 18.41
CA ARG A 27 -16.84 -11.97 19.54
C ARG A 27 -17.58 -12.12 20.86
N GLU A 28 -16.84 -12.38 21.94
CA GLU A 28 -17.35 -12.70 23.28
C GLU A 28 -18.48 -11.76 23.74
N GLN A 29 -19.47 -12.34 24.43
CA GLN A 29 -20.77 -11.73 24.76
C GLN A 29 -20.64 -10.32 25.39
N ASP A 30 -19.59 -10.09 26.18
CA ASP A 30 -19.35 -8.83 26.89
C ASP A 30 -18.96 -7.65 25.97
N PHE A 31 -18.34 -7.90 24.81
CA PHE A 31 -18.01 -6.86 23.82
C PHE A 31 -19.24 -6.43 23.01
N LEU A 32 -20.17 -7.37 22.79
CA LEU A 32 -21.45 -7.07 22.17
C LEU A 32 -22.29 -6.17 23.09
N ASP A 33 -22.27 -6.40 24.40
CA ASP A 33 -23.00 -5.58 25.37
C ASP A 33 -22.49 -4.11 25.41
N GLU A 34 -21.18 -3.88 25.27
CA GLU A 34 -20.58 -2.52 25.18
C GLU A 34 -20.95 -1.79 23.87
N ILE A 35 -20.95 -2.49 22.73
CA ILE A 35 -21.37 -1.93 21.43
C ILE A 35 -22.89 -1.69 21.40
N GLU A 36 -23.67 -2.60 21.97
CA GLU A 36 -25.13 -2.49 22.06
C GLU A 36 -25.59 -1.36 22.98
N GLY A 37 -24.88 -1.11 24.09
CA GLY A 37 -25.21 -0.06 25.06
C GLY A 37 -24.75 1.35 24.66
N GLY A 38 -23.64 1.50 23.93
CA GLY A 38 -23.02 2.81 23.67
C GLY A 38 -23.05 3.29 22.22
N ILE A 39 -22.63 2.45 21.28
CA ILE A 39 -22.36 2.84 19.88
C ILE A 39 -23.58 2.65 18.99
N LYS A 40 -24.37 1.59 19.22
CA LYS A 40 -25.58 1.25 18.46
C LYS A 40 -26.66 2.35 18.47
N PRO A 41 -26.96 3.05 19.59
CA PRO A 41 -27.92 4.16 19.59
C PRO A 41 -27.42 5.38 18.82
N LEU A 42 -26.11 5.64 18.89
CA LEU A 42 -25.43 6.78 18.25
C LEU A 42 -25.50 6.68 16.72
N VAL A 43 -25.13 5.52 16.18
CA VAL A 43 -25.10 5.24 14.75
C VAL A 43 -26.52 5.17 14.19
N LYS A 44 -27.45 4.57 14.94
CA LYS A 44 -28.86 4.50 14.56
C LYS A 44 -29.51 5.89 14.50
N ALA A 45 -29.22 6.79 15.43
CA ALA A 45 -29.74 8.17 15.40
C ALA A 45 -29.24 8.98 14.18
N CYS A 46 -27.98 8.78 13.77
CA CYS A 46 -27.42 9.41 12.56
C CYS A 46 -28.06 8.86 11.27
N ILE A 47 -28.35 7.55 11.23
CA ILE A 47 -28.98 6.88 10.08
C ILE A 47 -30.47 7.22 9.98
N ASP A 48 -31.20 7.18 11.09
CA ASP A 48 -32.64 7.44 11.13
C ASP A 48 -32.96 8.89 10.67
N LYS A 49 -32.14 9.89 11.04
CA LYS A 49 -32.29 11.30 10.58
C LYS A 49 -32.04 11.46 9.07
N TYR A 50 -31.17 10.64 8.47
CA TYR A 50 -30.91 10.65 7.02
C TYR A 50 -32.05 9.97 6.24
N ILE A 51 -32.56 8.84 6.76
CA ILE A 51 -33.67 8.09 6.17
C ILE A 51 -34.98 8.90 6.21
N ASP A 52 -35.25 9.64 7.29
CA ASP A 52 -36.42 10.52 7.39
C ASP A 52 -36.37 11.70 6.42
N THR A 53 -35.18 12.08 5.93
CA THR A 53 -35.01 13.21 5.01
C THR A 53 -35.00 12.78 3.54
N TYR A 54 -34.54 11.56 3.22
CA TYR A 54 -34.43 11.07 1.83
C TYR A 54 -34.76 9.57 1.73
N SER A 55 -35.96 9.27 1.23
CA SER A 55 -36.65 7.98 1.29
C SER A 55 -36.12 6.85 0.38
N SER A 56 -34.83 6.82 0.00
CA SER A 56 -34.33 5.85 -1.00
C SER A 56 -32.95 5.25 -0.78
N CYS A 57 -32.34 5.40 0.39
CA CYS A 57 -30.99 4.88 0.65
C CYS A 57 -31.00 3.64 1.56
N GLU A 58 -30.32 2.57 1.15
CA GLU A 58 -29.98 1.41 2.00
C GLU A 58 -28.55 1.56 2.52
N GLY A 59 -28.37 1.56 3.85
CA GLY A 59 -27.07 1.62 4.51
C GLY A 59 -26.78 0.34 5.29
N HIS A 60 -25.58 -0.22 5.10
CA HIS A 60 -25.11 -1.42 5.84
C HIS A 60 -23.92 -1.06 6.72
N ILE A 61 -23.88 -1.60 7.94
CA ILE A 61 -22.80 -1.43 8.93
C ILE A 61 -22.03 -2.74 9.08
N TYR A 62 -20.70 -2.69 8.96
CA TYR A 62 -19.80 -3.84 9.17
C TYR A 62 -18.76 -3.54 10.27
N ASP A 63 -18.53 -4.53 11.14
CA ASP A 63 -17.34 -4.62 12.01
C ASP A 63 -16.25 -5.40 11.27
N THR A 64 -15.16 -4.72 10.89
CA THR A 64 -14.10 -5.28 10.04
C THR A 64 -12.89 -5.81 10.81
N GLY A 65 -12.97 -5.94 12.14
CA GLY A 65 -12.04 -6.73 12.95
C GLY A 65 -10.55 -6.52 12.68
N ASP A 66 -9.95 -5.51 13.32
CA ASP A 66 -8.50 -5.48 13.54
C ASP A 66 -8.22 -5.15 15.01
N GLU A 67 -7.13 -5.67 15.59
CA GLU A 67 -6.87 -5.70 17.04
C GLU A 67 -6.68 -4.33 17.71
N HIS A 68 -6.81 -3.20 16.99
CA HIS A 68 -6.30 -1.89 17.43
C HIS A 68 -7.32 -0.72 17.41
N ALA A 69 -8.58 -0.89 16.96
CA ALA A 69 -9.68 0.07 17.20
C ALA A 69 -11.04 -0.50 16.73
N PRO A 70 -12.19 -0.17 17.36
CA PRO A 70 -13.51 -0.46 16.79
C PRO A 70 -13.72 0.36 15.50
N GLN A 71 -14.09 -0.32 14.41
CA GLN A 71 -14.27 0.29 13.08
C GLN A 71 -15.72 0.14 12.64
N ILE A 72 -16.31 1.22 12.10
CA ILE A 72 -17.67 1.24 11.57
C ILE A 72 -17.59 1.57 10.08
N THR A 73 -17.90 0.57 9.24
CA THR A 73 -17.92 0.73 7.78
C THR A 73 -19.36 0.95 7.33
N ILE A 74 -19.62 2.06 6.61
CA ILE A 74 -20.93 2.35 6.02
C ILE A 74 -20.85 2.09 4.50
N VAL A 75 -21.71 1.22 4.01
CA VAL A 75 -21.87 0.96 2.56
C VAL A 75 -22.97 1.82 1.98
N ILE A 76 -22.65 2.47 0.86
CA ILE A 76 -23.56 3.40 0.17
C ILE A 76 -23.64 3.00 -1.30
N GLU A 77 -24.86 3.01 -1.84
CA GLU A 77 -25.06 2.78 -3.26
C GLU A 77 -24.43 3.89 -4.11
N ARG A 78 -23.77 3.48 -5.19
CA ARG A 78 -22.99 4.32 -6.11
C ARG A 78 -23.71 5.56 -6.67
N LYS A 79 -25.05 5.52 -6.75
CA LYS A 79 -25.89 6.60 -7.31
C LYS A 79 -26.13 7.77 -6.34
N ASP A 80 -25.85 7.59 -5.05
CA ASP A 80 -26.19 8.56 -3.99
C ASP A 80 -24.96 9.24 -3.37
N ILE A 81 -23.77 9.02 -3.94
CA ILE A 81 -22.48 9.50 -3.42
C ILE A 81 -22.40 11.04 -3.29
N GLU A 82 -22.93 11.78 -4.26
CA GLU A 82 -22.87 13.25 -4.27
C GLU A 82 -23.76 13.87 -3.18
N LYS A 83 -24.86 13.18 -2.82
CA LYS A 83 -25.75 13.60 -1.73
C LYS A 83 -25.13 13.31 -0.36
N TRP A 84 -24.35 12.23 -0.27
CA TRP A 84 -23.64 11.86 0.95
C TRP A 84 -22.47 12.81 1.25
N ASP A 85 -21.68 13.18 0.24
CA ASP A 85 -20.58 14.14 0.40
C ASP A 85 -21.08 15.52 0.87
N ALA A 86 -22.22 15.99 0.35
CA ALA A 86 -22.84 17.25 0.80
C ALA A 86 -23.29 17.18 2.28
N TYR A 87 -23.79 16.03 2.72
CA TYR A 87 -24.18 15.79 4.11
C TYR A 87 -22.96 15.66 5.03
N ILE A 88 -21.88 15.02 4.57
CA ILE A 88 -20.60 14.92 5.28
C ILE A 88 -19.96 16.29 5.43
N ASP A 89 -19.96 17.11 4.38
CA ASP A 89 -19.48 18.48 4.43
C ASP A 89 -20.33 19.35 5.36
N GLU A 90 -21.64 19.11 5.44
CA GLU A 90 -22.50 19.76 6.43
C GLU A 90 -22.20 19.32 7.86
N LEU A 91 -22.03 18.02 8.12
CA LEU A 91 -21.64 17.48 9.43
C LEU A 91 -20.27 17.98 9.87
N LYS A 92 -19.32 18.05 8.93
CA LYS A 92 -17.99 18.60 9.14
C LYS A 92 -18.04 20.10 9.44
N ARG A 93 -18.86 20.85 8.71
CA ARG A 93 -19.01 22.31 8.88
C ARG A 93 -19.77 22.70 10.15
N LYS A 94 -20.76 21.90 10.57
CA LYS A 94 -21.57 22.17 11.78
C LYS A 94 -20.98 21.57 13.06
N HIS A 95 -20.33 20.41 12.98
CA HIS A 95 -19.96 19.62 14.16
C HIS A 95 -18.50 19.14 14.17
N ASN A 96 -17.69 19.52 13.18
CA ASN A 96 -16.26 19.18 13.05
C ASN A 96 -15.98 17.67 13.03
N ILE A 97 -16.90 16.86 12.49
CA ILE A 97 -16.78 15.41 12.30
C ILE A 97 -16.02 15.11 10.99
N TYR A 98 -15.01 14.22 11.03
CA TYR A 98 -14.15 13.87 9.89
C TYR A 98 -14.39 12.46 9.36
N LEU A 99 -15.07 12.32 8.23
CA LEU A 99 -15.28 11.04 7.56
C LEU A 99 -14.21 10.83 6.49
N SER A 100 -13.56 9.65 6.47
CA SER A 100 -12.54 9.33 5.46
C SER A 100 -13.07 8.26 4.51
N PRO A 101 -13.29 8.57 3.22
CA PRO A 101 -13.61 7.55 2.25
C PRO A 101 -12.45 6.56 2.13
N GLN A 102 -12.67 5.28 2.44
CA GLN A 102 -11.73 4.21 2.15
C GLN A 102 -12.43 3.18 1.27
N VAL A 103 -11.92 2.97 0.07
CA VAL A 103 -12.36 1.88 -0.81
C VAL A 103 -11.65 0.60 -0.37
N PHE A 104 -12.37 -0.33 0.25
CA PHE A 104 -11.81 -1.58 0.76
C PHE A 104 -11.55 -2.62 -0.35
N HIS A 105 -10.61 -3.53 -0.05
CA HIS A 105 -10.25 -4.72 -0.82
C HIS A 105 -10.80 -6.04 -0.25
N ALA A 106 -11.44 -6.03 0.92
CA ALA A 106 -11.92 -7.25 1.57
C ALA A 106 -13.21 -6.99 2.36
N VAL A 107 -14.33 -7.51 1.87
CA VAL A 107 -15.56 -7.69 2.64
C VAL A 107 -16.16 -9.06 2.30
N ASP A 108 -16.72 -9.69 3.32
CA ASP A 108 -17.30 -11.03 3.40
C ASP A 108 -18.25 -11.41 2.24
N PHE A 109 -18.29 -12.70 1.93
CA PHE A 109 -18.92 -13.33 0.75
C PHE A 109 -20.41 -12.97 0.54
N ALA A 110 -21.13 -12.65 1.62
CA ALA A 110 -22.56 -12.34 1.59
C ALA A 110 -22.89 -10.95 1.03
N VAL A 111 -21.93 -10.02 1.02
CA VAL A 111 -22.09 -8.65 0.49
C VAL A 111 -21.74 -8.60 -1.00
N MET A 112 -20.74 -9.38 -1.40
CA MET A 112 -20.24 -9.47 -2.78
C MET A 112 -21.28 -10.06 -3.75
N ASN A 113 -22.14 -10.98 -3.29
CA ASN A 113 -23.09 -11.70 -4.14
C ASN A 113 -24.39 -10.94 -4.47
N LYS A 114 -24.67 -9.80 -3.82
CA LYS A 114 -25.95 -9.08 -4.02
C LYS A 114 -25.91 -7.93 -5.01
N LEU A 115 -24.75 -7.36 -5.33
CA LEU A 115 -24.66 -6.13 -6.11
C LEU A 115 -23.56 -6.22 -7.17
N TYR A 116 -23.98 -6.55 -8.40
CA TYR A 116 -23.19 -6.56 -9.64
C TYR A 116 -22.72 -5.15 -10.09
N LEU A 117 -22.55 -4.20 -9.16
CA LEU A 117 -22.11 -2.84 -9.41
C LEU A 117 -21.26 -2.39 -8.21
N ASP A 118 -19.98 -2.09 -8.44
CA ASP A 118 -19.01 -1.64 -7.43
C ASP A 118 -19.61 -0.57 -6.48
N PRO A 119 -19.90 -0.89 -5.19
CA PRO A 119 -20.29 0.12 -4.23
C PRO A 119 -19.08 0.94 -3.78
N VAL A 120 -19.30 2.21 -3.44
CA VAL A 120 -18.28 3.05 -2.81
C VAL A 120 -18.42 2.92 -1.30
N TYR A 121 -17.34 2.50 -0.66
CA TYR A 121 -17.28 2.31 0.79
C TYR A 121 -16.83 3.60 1.47
N TYR A 122 -17.56 4.03 2.50
CA TYR A 122 -17.11 5.11 3.39
C TYR A 122 -16.70 4.53 4.74
N LYS A 123 -15.50 4.89 5.20
CA LYS A 123 -15.05 4.54 6.53
C LYS A 123 -15.27 5.76 7.43
N VAL A 124 -16.15 5.58 8.40
CA VAL A 124 -16.51 6.67 9.30
C VAL A 124 -15.50 6.69 10.43
N TYR A 125 -14.67 7.73 10.43
CA TYR A 125 -13.83 8.08 11.57
C TYR A 125 -14.56 9.18 12.36
N PHE A 126 -14.50 9.12 13.68
CA PHE A 126 -14.94 10.23 14.51
C PHE A 126 -13.67 10.87 15.07
N SER A 127 -13.29 12.05 14.59
CA SER A 127 -12.27 12.88 15.25
C SER A 127 -12.74 14.33 15.26
N ASN A 128 -12.28 15.10 16.24
CA ASN A 128 -12.44 16.56 16.29
C ASN A 128 -11.04 17.17 16.43
N LYS A 129 -10.76 18.21 15.63
CA LYS A 129 -9.41 18.77 15.37
C LYS A 129 -8.76 19.54 16.52
N GLU A 130 -9.45 19.76 17.62
CA GLU A 130 -8.87 20.38 18.81
C GLU A 130 -9.30 19.59 20.05
N LYS A 131 -8.33 18.94 20.71
CA LYS A 131 -8.45 18.03 21.87
C LYS A 131 -8.84 16.59 21.53
N GLU A 132 -7.81 15.77 21.32
CA GLU A 132 -7.82 14.29 21.27
C GLU A 132 -8.23 13.60 22.60
N ARG A 133 -8.96 14.32 23.48
CA ARG A 133 -9.63 13.81 24.69
C ARG A 133 -11.16 13.81 24.60
N SER A 134 -11.75 14.09 23.43
CA SER A 134 -13.16 14.55 23.38
C SER A 134 -14.13 13.80 22.45
N ILE A 135 -13.79 12.66 21.84
CA ILE A 135 -14.78 11.91 21.02
C ILE A 135 -16.00 11.53 21.88
N SER A 136 -15.77 11.10 23.11
CA SER A 136 -16.80 10.76 24.09
C SER A 136 -17.55 11.99 24.62
N LEU A 137 -16.85 13.06 24.98
CA LEU A 137 -17.43 14.25 25.63
C LEU A 137 -18.16 15.20 24.65
N ALA A 138 -17.69 15.32 23.41
CA ALA A 138 -18.33 16.15 22.39
C ALA A 138 -19.58 15.48 21.80
N ALA A 139 -19.53 14.16 21.56
CA ALA A 139 -20.71 13.37 21.20
C ALA A 139 -21.75 13.39 22.33
N GLU A 140 -21.32 13.28 23.60
CA GLU A 140 -22.18 13.40 24.77
C GLU A 140 -22.82 14.79 24.91
N SER A 141 -22.11 15.88 24.57
CA SER A 141 -22.66 17.24 24.59
C SER A 141 -23.75 17.44 23.53
N ILE A 142 -23.52 16.94 22.31
CA ILE A 142 -24.47 17.01 21.20
C ILE A 142 -25.71 16.14 21.49
N LEU A 143 -25.51 14.95 22.06
CA LEU A 143 -26.60 14.06 22.50
C LEU A 143 -27.37 14.61 23.71
N LYS A 144 -26.69 15.27 24.66
CA LYS A 144 -27.34 15.92 25.82
C LYS A 144 -28.25 17.08 25.41
N GLU A 145 -27.89 17.84 24.37
CA GLU A 145 -28.70 18.95 23.86
C GLU A 145 -29.85 18.49 22.95
N GLU A 146 -29.61 17.53 22.04
CA GLU A 146 -30.63 17.14 21.05
C GLU A 146 -31.42 15.86 21.42
N PHE A 147 -30.87 14.91 22.18
CA PHE A 147 -31.49 13.60 22.46
C PHE A 147 -31.19 13.03 23.87
N PRO A 148 -31.78 13.61 24.94
CA PRO A 148 -31.45 13.32 26.35
C PRO A 148 -31.60 11.86 26.79
N GLN A 149 -32.39 11.07 26.06
CA GLN A 149 -32.72 9.67 26.34
C GLN A 149 -31.61 8.66 25.98
N TYR A 150 -30.54 9.08 25.30
CA TYR A 150 -29.46 8.19 24.79
C TYR A 150 -28.09 8.43 25.47
N ARG A 151 -28.09 8.70 26.78
CA ARG A 151 -26.86 8.91 27.59
C ARG A 151 -25.96 7.66 27.63
N ASN A 152 -24.63 7.87 27.66
CA ASN A 152 -23.63 6.80 27.77
C ASN A 152 -23.13 6.62 29.22
N PRO A 153 -23.47 5.52 29.92
CA PRO A 153 -23.13 5.31 31.33
C PRO A 153 -21.65 4.95 31.59
N ILE A 154 -20.92 4.40 30.62
CA ILE A 154 -19.52 3.95 30.78
C ILE A 154 -18.56 5.13 31.00
N LEU A 155 -18.91 6.31 30.48
CA LEU A 155 -18.07 7.51 30.57
C LEU A 155 -18.19 8.25 31.92
N ASP A 156 -19.32 8.07 32.60
CA ASP A 156 -19.53 8.57 33.96
C ASP A 156 -18.71 7.73 34.96
N ASP A 157 -18.61 6.42 34.73
CA ASP A 157 -17.77 5.50 35.52
C ASP A 157 -16.27 5.81 35.37
N LEU A 158 -15.79 6.09 34.15
CA LEU A 158 -14.36 6.34 33.90
C LEU A 158 -13.80 7.63 34.53
N LYS A 159 -14.65 8.64 34.77
CA LYS A 159 -14.24 9.86 35.50
C LYS A 159 -14.16 9.64 37.01
N ALA A 160 -14.84 8.63 37.54
CA ALA A 160 -14.86 8.32 38.96
C ALA A 160 -13.63 7.54 39.44
N GLU A 161 -12.88 6.93 38.51
CA GLU A 161 -11.92 5.85 38.77
C GLU A 161 -10.43 6.30 38.82
N ASN A 162 -10.14 7.46 39.42
CA ASN A 162 -8.81 8.10 39.53
C ASN A 162 -7.58 7.15 39.50
N ILE A 163 -6.75 7.22 38.44
CA ILE A 163 -5.57 6.37 38.25
C ILE A 163 -4.28 7.16 38.50
N GLU A 164 -3.43 6.69 39.40
CA GLU A 164 -2.14 7.31 39.74
C GLU A 164 -0.96 6.34 39.52
N VAL A 165 0.07 6.79 38.80
CA VAL A 165 1.29 5.99 38.52
C VAL A 165 2.49 6.65 39.20
N ARG A 166 3.20 5.90 40.06
CA ARG A 166 4.39 6.39 40.76
C ARG A 166 5.58 5.47 40.59
N TYR A 167 6.71 6.03 40.17
CA TYR A 167 8.00 5.36 40.15
C TYR A 167 8.59 5.33 41.56
N VAL A 168 9.15 4.19 41.97
CA VAL A 168 9.74 4.02 43.30
C VAL A 168 11.23 3.77 43.13
N ASP A 169 12.05 4.57 43.79
CA ASP A 169 13.51 4.48 43.71
C ASP A 169 14.02 3.37 44.64
N ASN A 170 13.81 2.12 44.22
CA ASN A 170 14.17 0.92 44.96
C ASN A 170 14.86 -0.10 44.03
N PRO A 171 16.04 -0.64 44.38
CA PRO A 171 16.82 -1.56 43.53
C PRO A 171 16.17 -2.94 43.28
N GLN A 172 14.94 -3.18 43.73
CA GLN A 172 14.17 -4.39 43.40
C GLN A 172 12.82 -4.11 42.70
N ILE A 173 12.31 -2.88 42.68
CA ILE A 173 10.95 -2.52 42.23
C ILE A 173 11.00 -1.38 41.20
N VAL A 174 10.34 -1.51 40.04
CA VAL A 174 10.33 -0.46 38.97
C VAL A 174 9.35 0.66 39.26
N GLY A 175 8.20 0.33 39.86
CA GLY A 175 7.12 1.29 40.11
C GLY A 175 5.84 0.63 40.58
N ASN A 176 4.92 1.46 41.05
CA ASN A 176 3.58 1.08 41.50
C ASN A 176 2.52 1.79 40.66
N ILE A 177 1.42 1.08 40.40
CA ILE A 177 0.20 1.65 39.82
C ILE A 177 -0.90 1.53 40.87
N THR A 178 -1.48 2.67 41.26
CA THR A 178 -2.61 2.72 42.16
C THR A 178 -3.84 3.15 41.37
N ILE A 179 -4.90 2.35 41.42
CA ILE A 179 -6.18 2.61 40.77
C ILE A 179 -7.19 2.84 41.89
N THR A 180 -7.70 4.06 42.02
CA THR A 180 -8.77 4.37 42.97
C THR A 180 -10.12 4.12 42.30
N SER A 181 -10.93 3.22 42.86
CA SER A 181 -12.11 2.64 42.21
C SER A 181 -13.24 2.39 43.20
N THR A 182 -14.50 2.54 42.78
CA THR A 182 -15.67 2.08 43.55
C THR A 182 -15.91 0.56 43.38
N GLU A 183 -15.26 -0.08 42.41
CA GLU A 183 -15.31 -1.52 42.12
C GLU A 183 -13.92 -2.20 42.12
N PRO A 184 -13.19 -2.21 43.24
CA PRO A 184 -11.81 -2.69 43.31
C PRO A 184 -11.61 -4.13 42.79
N LYS A 185 -12.57 -5.03 43.03
CA LYS A 185 -12.51 -6.43 42.58
C LYS A 185 -12.44 -6.61 41.06
N LYS A 186 -13.00 -5.68 40.29
CA LYS A 186 -12.93 -5.65 38.83
C LYS A 186 -11.49 -5.41 38.36
N TRP A 187 -10.80 -4.47 39.01
CA TRP A 187 -9.42 -4.13 38.70
C TRP A 187 -8.43 -5.17 39.19
N GLU A 188 -8.72 -5.80 40.33
CA GLU A 188 -7.96 -6.96 40.79
C GLU A 188 -8.04 -8.11 39.76
N TYR A 189 -9.25 -8.41 39.29
CA TYR A 189 -9.46 -9.42 38.25
C TYR A 189 -8.73 -9.08 36.94
N PHE A 190 -8.83 -7.83 36.48
CA PHE A 190 -8.12 -7.36 35.28
C PHE A 190 -6.59 -7.46 35.44
N ALA A 191 -6.04 -7.03 36.57
CA ALA A 191 -4.63 -7.11 36.89
C ALA A 191 -4.12 -8.56 36.90
N ARG A 192 -4.92 -9.49 37.45
CA ARG A 192 -4.63 -10.93 37.45
C ARG A 192 -4.67 -11.55 36.05
N ARG A 193 -5.62 -11.15 35.20
CA ARG A 193 -5.74 -11.65 33.82
C ARG A 193 -4.57 -11.21 32.93
N VAL A 194 -4.12 -9.95 33.04
CA VAL A 194 -2.97 -9.47 32.27
C VAL A 194 -1.64 -10.06 32.79
N ASN A 195 -1.65 -10.64 34.00
CA ASN A 195 -0.52 -11.30 34.66
C ASN A 195 -0.45 -12.82 34.44
N GLU A 196 -0.95 -13.37 33.32
CA GLU A 196 -1.02 -14.81 33.06
C GLU A 196 0.32 -15.58 33.19
N ASN A 197 1.47 -14.90 33.24
CA ASN A 197 2.80 -15.49 33.44
C ASN A 197 3.47 -15.18 34.81
N GLY A 198 2.74 -14.63 35.79
CA GLY A 198 3.20 -14.48 37.18
C GLY A 198 4.34 -13.47 37.43
N LYS A 199 4.39 -12.38 36.65
CA LYS A 199 5.47 -11.37 36.68
C LYS A 199 5.15 -10.08 37.45
N ILE A 200 3.89 -9.89 37.84
CA ILE A 200 3.45 -8.91 38.85
C ILE A 200 3.70 -9.51 40.24
N ILE A 201 4.29 -8.72 41.15
CA ILE A 201 4.68 -9.19 42.48
C ILE A 201 3.47 -9.31 43.39
N GLU A 202 2.68 -8.25 43.44
CA GLU A 202 1.67 -8.06 44.46
C GLU A 202 0.53 -7.21 43.90
N ILE A 203 -0.69 -7.66 44.16
CA ILE A 203 -1.94 -6.96 43.88
C ILE A 203 -2.63 -6.85 45.23
N GLU A 204 -2.69 -5.64 45.76
CA GLU A 204 -3.26 -5.33 47.07
C GLU A 204 -4.55 -4.54 46.87
N GLU A 205 -5.65 -5.03 47.42
CA GLU A 205 -6.89 -4.26 47.52
C GLU A 205 -6.70 -3.20 48.61
N ILE A 206 -6.87 -1.93 48.25
CA ILE A 206 -6.78 -0.80 49.17
C ILE A 206 -8.17 -0.23 49.42
N GLU A 207 -8.31 0.60 50.46
CA GLU A 207 -9.60 1.05 51.02
C GLU A 207 -10.58 1.66 49.98
N GLN A 208 -10.07 2.19 48.86
CA GLN A 208 -10.85 2.65 47.71
C GLN A 208 -10.20 2.27 46.38
N GLY A 209 -9.77 1.01 46.17
CA GLY A 209 -9.17 0.63 44.89
C GLY A 209 -8.21 -0.54 44.93
N VAL A 210 -7.27 -0.58 43.98
CA VAL A 210 -6.25 -1.64 43.88
C VAL A 210 -4.87 -1.02 43.62
N LYS A 211 -3.86 -1.51 44.32
CA LYS A 211 -2.45 -1.18 44.12
C LYS A 211 -1.70 -2.37 43.55
N ILE A 212 -0.89 -2.13 42.52
CA ILE A 212 -0.18 -3.15 41.75
C ILE A 212 1.32 -2.83 41.71
N THR A 213 2.16 -3.79 42.09
CA THR A 213 3.62 -3.62 42.28
C THR A 213 4.45 -4.49 41.31
N PHE A 214 5.51 -3.93 40.68
CA PHE A 214 6.32 -4.59 39.62
C PHE A 214 7.85 -4.69 39.91
N LEU A 215 8.51 -5.83 39.58
CA LEU A 215 9.98 -6.04 39.77
C LEU A 215 10.87 -5.41 38.69
N GLN A 216 12.09 -5.01 39.07
CA GLN A 216 13.11 -4.44 38.17
C GLN A 216 13.49 -5.34 36.98
N GLN A 217 13.60 -6.64 37.23
CA GLN A 217 13.94 -7.65 36.21
C GLN A 217 12.81 -7.97 35.20
N ASN A 218 11.66 -7.29 35.28
CA ASN A 218 10.50 -7.50 34.40
C ASN A 218 9.96 -6.18 33.78
N TYR A 219 10.85 -5.25 33.39
CA TYR A 219 10.49 -3.97 32.73
C TYR A 219 9.51 -4.14 31.54
N HIS A 220 9.64 -5.20 30.74
CA HIS A 220 8.72 -5.50 29.63
C HIS A 220 7.30 -5.90 30.09
N ALA A 221 7.13 -6.44 31.31
CA ALA A 221 5.80 -6.74 31.85
C ALA A 221 5.11 -5.48 32.40
N TYR A 222 5.87 -4.60 33.08
CA TYR A 222 5.40 -3.26 33.43
C TYR A 222 4.97 -2.48 32.18
N LYS A 223 5.83 -2.45 31.15
CA LYS A 223 5.54 -1.79 29.87
C LYS A 223 4.33 -2.42 29.17
N ARG A 224 4.17 -3.74 29.13
CA ARG A 224 2.96 -4.38 28.56
C ARG A 224 1.69 -4.10 29.33
N PHE A 225 1.73 -4.10 30.66
CA PHE A 225 0.56 -3.78 31.49
C PHE A 225 0.18 -2.30 31.31
N TYR A 226 1.17 -1.42 31.32
CA TYR A 226 1.02 0.01 31.05
C TYR A 226 0.53 0.27 29.61
N ASP A 227 1.10 -0.38 28.60
CA ASP A 227 0.67 -0.31 27.19
C ASP A 227 -0.72 -0.90 26.98
N ALA A 228 -1.14 -1.91 27.75
CA ALA A 228 -2.51 -2.45 27.72
C ALA A 228 -3.50 -1.50 28.42
N LEU A 229 -3.09 -0.88 29.53
CA LEU A 229 -3.83 0.21 30.18
C LEU A 229 -3.97 1.39 29.21
N LEU A 230 -2.90 1.76 28.52
CA LEU A 230 -2.87 2.81 27.51
C LEU A 230 -3.67 2.43 26.26
N LYS A 231 -3.59 1.19 25.75
CA LYS A 231 -4.42 0.72 24.62
C LYS A 231 -5.91 0.71 24.95
N LYS A 232 -6.27 0.47 26.22
CA LYS A 232 -7.66 0.53 26.69
C LYS A 232 -8.15 1.97 26.91
N PHE A 233 -7.24 2.94 27.11
CA PHE A 233 -7.62 4.31 27.52
C PHE A 233 -7.07 5.49 26.70
N TYR A 234 -6.14 5.30 25.75
CA TYR A 234 -5.55 6.37 24.94
C TYR A 234 -5.16 5.91 23.51
N LEU A 235 -5.68 6.65 22.54
CA LEU A 235 -5.32 6.64 21.12
C LEU A 235 -3.86 7.07 20.93
N VAL A 236 -2.92 6.12 20.82
CA VAL A 236 -1.59 6.36 20.23
C VAL A 236 -1.42 5.45 19.03
N ASN A 237 -1.09 6.05 17.89
CA ASN A 237 -0.82 5.38 16.63
C ASN A 237 0.27 4.31 16.86
N PRO A 238 0.03 3.00 16.63
CA PRO A 238 1.12 2.04 16.62
C PRO A 238 2.09 2.49 15.53
N LYS A 239 3.37 2.67 15.87
CA LYS A 239 4.40 3.09 14.89
C LYS A 239 4.21 2.32 13.58
N VAL A 240 4.19 3.04 12.46
CA VAL A 240 4.05 2.42 11.14
C VAL A 240 5.20 1.43 10.98
N LYS A 241 4.88 0.14 10.74
CA LYS A 241 5.92 -0.90 10.71
C LYS A 241 6.93 -0.69 9.59
N HIS A 242 6.51 -0.19 8.43
CA HIS A 242 7.39 0.09 7.29
C HIS A 242 7.02 1.42 6.63
N PHE A 243 7.98 2.32 6.48
CA PHE A 243 7.80 3.60 5.81
C PHE A 243 8.92 3.83 4.79
N SER A 244 8.61 4.40 3.62
CA SER A 244 9.65 4.72 2.63
C SER A 244 9.91 6.22 2.59
N VAL A 245 11.17 6.61 2.43
CA VAL A 245 11.57 8.01 2.28
C VAL A 245 12.50 8.14 1.09
N LEU A 246 12.15 9.03 0.16
CA LEU A 246 12.96 9.34 -1.01
C LEU A 246 13.71 10.65 -0.76
N VAL A 247 15.03 10.56 -0.62
CA VAL A 247 15.86 11.69 -0.21
C VAL A 247 16.78 12.11 -1.35
N LYS A 248 16.68 13.37 -1.75
CA LYS A 248 17.60 13.99 -2.71
C LYS A 248 18.70 14.72 -1.96
N PRO A 249 19.95 14.21 -1.93
CA PRO A 249 21.04 14.90 -1.28
C PRO A 249 21.55 16.07 -2.14
N THR A 250 21.20 16.12 -3.42
CA THR A 250 21.47 17.24 -4.33
C THR A 250 20.50 17.20 -5.52
N HIS A 251 20.33 18.35 -6.19
CA HIS A 251 19.75 18.39 -7.54
C HIS A 251 20.82 18.54 -8.64
N ARG A 252 22.10 18.69 -8.28
CA ARG A 252 23.18 18.76 -9.26
C ARG A 252 23.30 17.43 -10.00
N CYS A 253 23.61 17.50 -11.29
CA CYS A 253 23.93 16.32 -12.09
C CYS A 253 24.92 16.67 -13.17
N ASN A 254 25.74 15.68 -13.52
CA ASN A 254 26.75 15.77 -14.55
C ASN A 254 26.28 15.29 -15.94
N LEU A 255 25.00 14.92 -16.10
CA LEU A 255 24.38 14.59 -17.38
C LEU A 255 23.18 15.50 -17.67
N ASP A 256 22.85 15.63 -18.96
CA ASP A 256 21.73 16.42 -19.46
C ASP A 256 20.79 15.55 -20.33
N CYS A 257 20.34 14.41 -19.79
CA CYS A 257 19.52 13.44 -20.53
C CYS A 257 18.28 14.07 -21.16
N LYS A 258 17.94 13.63 -22.38
CA LYS A 258 16.82 14.20 -23.17
C LYS A 258 15.44 13.86 -22.58
N TYR A 259 15.35 12.87 -21.71
CA TYR A 259 14.11 12.43 -21.05
C TYR A 259 14.05 12.79 -19.55
N CYS A 260 14.93 13.66 -19.05
CA CYS A 260 15.09 13.91 -17.61
C CYS A 260 13.90 14.70 -17.01
N TYR A 261 13.14 14.07 -16.11
CA TYR A 261 12.05 14.72 -15.37
C TYR A 261 12.53 15.66 -14.25
N ASP A 262 13.76 15.53 -13.76
CA ASP A 262 14.27 16.33 -12.63
C ASP A 262 14.79 17.71 -13.03
N LYS A 263 14.89 17.98 -14.35
CA LYS A 263 15.48 19.22 -14.90
C LYS A 263 14.87 20.52 -14.34
N PRO A 264 13.53 20.65 -14.15
CA PRO A 264 12.93 21.82 -13.52
C PRO A 264 13.41 22.12 -12.08
N PHE A 265 13.85 21.12 -11.33
CA PHE A 265 14.41 21.34 -9.99
C PHE A 265 15.90 21.71 -10.03
N ARG A 266 16.67 21.13 -10.97
CA ARG A 266 18.11 21.42 -11.13
C ARG A 266 18.39 22.90 -11.39
N GLU A 267 17.48 23.57 -12.07
CA GLU A 267 17.61 24.99 -12.41
C GLU A 267 17.31 25.90 -11.20
N ARG A 268 16.45 25.43 -10.27
CA ARG A 268 15.99 26.19 -9.10
C ARG A 268 16.86 25.98 -7.85
N ILE A 269 17.25 24.74 -7.55
CA ILE A 269 17.91 24.38 -6.29
C ILE A 269 19.34 23.90 -6.60
N LYS A 270 20.35 24.64 -6.14
CA LYS A 270 21.78 24.36 -6.40
C LYS A 270 22.58 24.13 -5.12
N VAL A 271 21.94 23.60 -4.09
CA VAL A 271 22.58 23.27 -2.81
C VAL A 271 22.63 21.77 -2.61
N ASP A 272 23.63 21.32 -1.84
CA ASP A 272 23.71 19.95 -1.35
C ASP A 272 23.15 19.89 0.08
N MET A 273 22.61 18.73 0.45
CA MET A 273 22.02 18.50 1.76
C MET A 273 23.08 18.60 2.86
N SER A 274 22.77 19.35 3.91
CA SER A 274 23.62 19.43 5.09
C SER A 274 23.41 18.21 6.00
N PHE A 275 24.40 17.92 6.86
CA PHE A 275 24.23 16.89 7.87
C PHE A 275 23.18 17.27 8.92
N GLU A 276 22.91 18.55 9.14
CA GLU A 276 21.83 19.03 10.00
C GLU A 276 20.46 18.66 9.42
N THR A 277 20.27 18.85 8.11
CA THR A 277 19.05 18.43 7.40
C THR A 277 18.86 16.93 7.50
N LEU A 278 19.92 16.13 7.27
CA LEU A 278 19.85 14.68 7.41
C LEU A 278 19.51 14.27 8.84
N ASP A 279 20.19 14.82 9.84
CA ASP A 279 19.97 14.52 11.25
C ASP A 279 18.53 14.86 11.69
N ARG A 280 18.00 16.03 11.27
CA ARG A 280 16.61 16.41 11.54
C ARG A 280 15.61 15.42 10.93
N LEU A 281 15.84 14.99 9.70
CA LEU A 281 14.99 13.99 9.04
C LEU A 281 15.01 12.66 9.80
N LEU A 282 16.19 12.16 10.18
CA LEU A 282 16.29 10.90 10.92
C LEU A 282 15.63 10.96 12.29
N LYS A 283 15.70 12.11 12.99
CA LYS A 283 14.97 12.33 14.23
C LYS A 283 13.46 12.14 14.04
N LEU A 284 12.88 12.82 13.06
CA LEU A 284 11.44 12.70 12.74
C LEU A 284 11.04 11.26 12.39
N LEU A 285 11.87 10.57 11.60
CA LEU A 285 11.62 9.17 11.23
C LEU A 285 11.68 8.23 12.43
N SER A 286 12.61 8.45 13.36
CA SER A 286 12.81 7.61 14.56
C SER A 286 11.61 7.63 15.51
N GLU A 287 10.88 8.74 15.51
CA GLU A 287 9.66 8.92 16.28
C GLU A 287 8.44 8.32 15.56
N TYR A 288 8.47 8.26 14.23
CA TYR A 288 7.34 7.83 13.39
C TYR A 288 7.28 6.32 13.09
N THR A 289 8.41 5.69 12.81
CA THR A 289 8.48 4.31 12.32
C THR A 289 9.61 3.51 12.98
N GLU A 290 9.59 2.20 12.80
CA GLU A 290 10.66 1.28 13.23
C GLU A 290 11.53 0.81 12.07
N HIS A 291 10.98 0.72 10.85
CA HIS A 291 11.72 0.32 9.65
C HIS A 291 11.53 1.32 8.52
N VAL A 292 12.65 1.83 8.00
CA VAL A 292 12.69 2.82 6.94
C VAL A 292 13.33 2.24 5.70
N GLN A 293 12.61 2.24 4.57
CA GLN A 293 13.25 2.14 3.27
C GLN A 293 13.78 3.52 2.89
N PHE A 294 15.11 3.68 2.92
CA PHE A 294 15.77 4.97 2.72
C PHE A 294 16.41 5.01 1.34
N ILE A 295 15.83 5.80 0.43
CA ILE A 295 16.19 5.82 -0.99
C ILE A 295 16.90 7.12 -1.31
N TRP A 296 18.20 7.04 -1.60
CA TRP A 296 18.96 8.16 -2.17
C TRP A 296 18.61 8.34 -3.66
N HIS A 297 18.10 9.51 -4.01
CA HIS A 297 17.70 9.88 -5.37
C HIS A 297 18.17 11.30 -5.73
N GLY A 298 17.64 11.90 -6.80
CA GLY A 298 17.73 13.33 -7.10
C GLY A 298 19.01 13.76 -7.78
N GLY A 299 18.91 14.71 -8.73
CA GLY A 299 20.05 15.10 -9.55
C GLY A 299 20.82 13.87 -10.02
N GLU A 300 22.11 13.84 -9.68
CA GLU A 300 22.90 12.63 -9.52
C GLU A 300 23.38 12.56 -8.05
N PRO A 301 22.89 11.62 -7.22
CA PRO A 301 23.16 11.62 -5.78
C PRO A 301 24.66 11.46 -5.46
N THR A 302 25.43 10.81 -6.33
CA THR A 302 26.88 10.65 -6.12
C THR A 302 27.68 11.95 -6.31
N MET A 303 27.07 13.02 -6.85
CA MET A 303 27.73 14.32 -7.04
C MET A 303 28.08 15.03 -5.72
N VAL A 304 27.45 14.66 -4.60
CA VAL A 304 27.81 15.17 -3.27
C VAL A 304 29.17 14.62 -2.81
N GLY A 305 29.60 13.49 -3.39
CA GLY A 305 30.91 12.89 -3.17
C GLY A 305 30.90 11.80 -2.09
N ILE A 306 31.76 10.79 -2.27
CA ILE A 306 31.78 9.57 -1.46
C ILE A 306 32.04 9.84 0.04
N GLN A 307 32.85 10.86 0.35
CA GLN A 307 33.19 11.23 1.74
C GLN A 307 31.96 11.71 2.52
N TRP A 308 31.01 12.35 1.85
CA TRP A 308 29.75 12.77 2.49
C TRP A 308 28.93 11.56 2.93
N TYR A 309 28.86 10.52 2.10
CA TYR A 309 28.15 9.28 2.44
C TYR A 309 28.86 8.52 3.55
N ILE A 310 30.19 8.37 3.49
CA ILE A 310 30.99 7.76 4.57
C ILE A 310 30.65 8.43 5.89
N LYS A 311 30.69 9.76 5.95
CA LYS A 311 30.32 10.51 7.15
C LYS A 311 28.86 10.33 7.55
N ALA A 312 27.91 10.32 6.60
CA ALA A 312 26.50 10.06 6.91
C ALA A 312 26.32 8.69 7.60
N TYR A 313 26.92 7.63 7.06
CA TYR A 313 26.82 6.26 7.56
C TYR A 313 27.62 6.00 8.84
N GLU A 314 28.75 6.68 9.04
CA GLU A 314 29.61 6.49 10.21
C GLU A 314 29.26 7.40 11.40
N GLU A 315 28.73 8.61 11.14
CA GLU A 315 28.51 9.61 12.19
C GLU A 315 27.03 9.97 12.43
N ILE A 316 26.17 9.88 11.41
CA ILE A 316 24.79 10.40 11.50
C ILE A 316 23.77 9.29 11.71
N PHE A 317 23.70 8.30 10.81
CA PHE A 317 22.78 7.16 10.96
C PHE A 317 22.93 6.40 12.29
N PRO A 318 24.15 6.15 12.82
CA PRO A 318 24.33 5.43 14.09
C PRO A 318 23.73 6.12 15.32
N LYS A 319 23.38 7.41 15.24
CA LYS A 319 22.68 8.12 16.32
C LYS A 319 21.25 7.61 16.53
N TYR A 320 20.69 6.88 15.56
CA TYR A 320 19.32 6.39 15.56
C TYR A 320 19.28 4.85 15.53
N PRO A 321 19.87 4.15 16.51
CA PRO A 321 20.05 2.68 16.48
C PRO A 321 18.74 1.89 16.57
N MET A 322 17.63 2.54 16.89
CA MET A 322 16.30 1.94 16.96
C MET A 322 15.58 1.93 15.61
N LEU A 323 16.13 2.59 14.58
CA LEU A 323 15.63 2.53 13.22
C LEU A 323 16.34 1.43 12.45
N ASP A 324 15.56 0.50 11.92
CA ASP A 324 16.04 -0.46 10.92
C ASP A 324 15.99 0.18 9.54
N PHE A 325 17.10 0.12 8.79
CA PHE A 325 17.21 0.80 7.51
C PHE A 325 17.41 -0.19 6.36
N ASP A 326 16.58 -0.07 5.34
CA ASP A 326 16.79 -0.67 4.02
C ASP A 326 17.28 0.41 3.05
N PHE A 327 18.59 0.44 2.79
CA PHE A 327 19.23 1.50 2.00
C PHE A 327 19.22 1.19 0.50
N HIS A 328 18.79 2.17 -0.29
CA HIS A 328 18.83 2.13 -1.76
C HIS A 328 19.46 3.40 -2.32
N ILE A 329 20.07 3.32 -3.50
CA ILE A 329 20.54 4.50 -4.24
C ILE A 329 20.26 4.33 -5.73
N MET A 330 19.72 5.36 -6.39
CA MET A 330 19.56 5.39 -7.84
C MET A 330 20.52 6.39 -8.46
N SER A 331 21.41 5.93 -9.34
CA SER A 331 22.47 6.74 -9.95
C SER A 331 22.46 6.62 -11.47
N ASN A 332 23.01 7.62 -12.15
CA ASN A 332 23.37 7.57 -13.56
C ASN A 332 24.65 6.73 -13.82
N GLY A 333 25.33 6.25 -12.78
CA GLY A 333 26.49 5.34 -12.86
C GLY A 333 27.83 6.03 -13.16
N THR A 334 27.84 7.32 -13.51
CA THR A 334 29.05 8.01 -13.99
C THR A 334 30.18 8.09 -12.96
N ASN A 335 29.86 8.08 -11.68
CA ASN A 335 30.84 8.13 -10.59
C ASN A 335 31.11 6.74 -9.99
N PHE A 336 30.40 5.70 -10.41
CA PHE A 336 30.62 4.36 -9.88
C PHE A 336 32.02 3.86 -10.27
N ASN A 337 32.69 3.28 -9.28
CA ASN A 337 34.02 2.69 -9.34
C ASN A 337 34.17 1.76 -8.13
N GLU A 338 35.35 1.15 -7.96
CA GLU A 338 35.60 0.20 -6.87
C GLU A 338 35.30 0.77 -5.47
N LYS A 339 35.61 2.06 -5.23
CA LYS A 339 35.37 2.68 -3.92
C LYS A 339 33.88 2.77 -3.62
N TRP A 340 33.06 3.16 -4.59
CA TRP A 340 31.61 3.21 -4.45
C TRP A 340 30.99 1.82 -4.28
N LEU A 341 31.41 0.85 -5.10
CA LEU A 341 30.88 -0.52 -5.02
C LEU A 341 31.23 -1.19 -3.68
N ASN A 342 32.43 -0.92 -3.15
CA ASN A 342 32.83 -1.37 -1.81
C ASN A 342 32.03 -0.65 -0.71
N LEU A 343 31.76 0.64 -0.84
CA LEU A 343 30.89 1.38 0.08
C LEU A 343 29.48 0.76 0.12
N PHE A 344 28.91 0.46 -1.05
CA PHE A 344 27.59 -0.16 -1.14
C PHE A 344 27.57 -1.53 -0.45
N LYS A 345 28.61 -2.34 -0.64
CA LYS A 345 28.76 -3.62 0.04
C LYS A 345 28.89 -3.45 1.56
N GLN A 346 29.71 -2.51 2.01
CA GLN A 346 29.98 -2.26 3.43
C GLN A 346 28.72 -1.88 4.20
N TYR A 347 27.89 -1.01 3.61
CA TYR A 347 26.68 -0.48 4.24
C TYR A 347 25.38 -1.14 3.75
N ASN A 348 25.49 -2.27 3.04
CA ASN A 348 24.36 -2.99 2.45
C ASN A 348 23.40 -2.08 1.65
N ILE A 349 23.96 -1.13 0.92
CA ILE A 349 23.21 -0.22 0.05
C ILE A 349 22.91 -0.98 -1.23
N LYS A 350 21.65 -0.97 -1.67
CA LYS A 350 21.20 -1.59 -2.92
C LYS A 350 21.27 -0.56 -4.06
N PRO A 351 22.24 -0.65 -4.98
CA PRO A 351 22.38 0.30 -6.05
C PRO A 351 21.50 -0.04 -7.26
N GLY A 352 20.83 0.98 -7.77
CA GLY A 352 20.23 1.02 -9.08
C GLY A 352 21.01 1.96 -10.00
N MET A 353 21.15 1.58 -11.27
CA MET A 353 21.82 2.36 -12.29
C MET A 353 20.88 2.64 -13.46
N SER A 354 20.74 3.90 -13.84
CA SER A 354 20.06 4.25 -15.07
C SER A 354 21.01 3.97 -16.26
N PHE A 355 20.57 3.17 -17.23
CA PHE A 355 21.33 2.79 -18.42
C PHE A 355 20.37 2.51 -19.59
N ASN A 356 20.70 2.95 -20.81
CA ASN A 356 19.81 2.83 -21.99
C ASN A 356 20.38 1.92 -23.08
N ALA A 357 20.94 0.76 -22.73
CA ALA A 357 21.50 -0.21 -23.69
C ALA A 357 22.29 0.47 -24.84
N MET A 358 22.00 0.08 -26.10
CA MET A 358 22.57 0.63 -27.33
C MET A 358 22.14 2.08 -27.66
N TYR A 359 21.29 2.71 -26.85
CA TYR A 359 20.77 4.07 -27.03
C TYR A 359 21.37 5.10 -26.07
N GLN A 360 22.43 4.71 -25.34
CA GLN A 360 23.09 5.58 -24.36
C GLN A 360 23.42 6.97 -24.91
N GLU A 361 24.20 7.02 -25.98
CA GLU A 361 24.67 8.28 -26.57
C GLU A 361 23.53 9.15 -27.12
N LYS A 362 22.43 8.51 -27.52
CA LYS A 362 21.28 9.20 -28.11
C LYS A 362 20.41 9.87 -27.06
N LEU A 363 20.20 9.21 -25.92
CA LEU A 363 19.23 9.60 -24.88
C LEU A 363 19.89 10.24 -23.65
N ARG A 364 21.11 9.86 -23.29
CA ARG A 364 21.82 10.25 -22.06
C ARG A 364 23.10 11.02 -22.36
N VAL A 365 22.90 12.23 -22.87
CA VAL A 365 23.98 13.12 -23.30
C VAL A 365 24.60 13.90 -22.15
N THR A 366 25.88 14.25 -22.30
CA THR A 366 26.58 15.18 -21.40
C THR A 366 26.18 16.63 -21.65
N SER A 367 25.69 16.96 -22.84
CA SER A 367 25.19 18.29 -23.18
C SER A 367 24.19 18.23 -24.32
N GLN A 368 23.01 18.83 -24.13
CA GLN A 368 21.98 18.92 -25.16
C GLN A 368 22.30 19.88 -26.31
N SER A 369 23.33 20.73 -26.18
CA SER A 369 23.69 21.71 -27.22
C SER A 369 24.64 21.17 -28.30
N LYS A 370 25.12 19.94 -28.15
CA LYS A 370 26.08 19.31 -29.06
C LYS A 370 25.56 17.94 -29.49
N GLU A 371 25.16 17.84 -30.73
CA GLU A 371 24.87 16.54 -31.34
C GLU A 371 26.16 15.76 -31.58
N ASN A 372 26.10 14.42 -31.49
CA ASN A 372 27.21 13.51 -31.75
C ASN A 372 28.50 13.88 -30.98
N ASN A 373 28.36 14.28 -29.72
CA ASN A 373 29.48 14.69 -28.90
C ASN A 373 30.36 13.48 -28.57
N PRO A 374 31.66 13.48 -28.90
CA PRO A 374 32.57 12.35 -28.63
C PRO A 374 32.63 11.95 -27.14
N ARG A 375 32.32 12.88 -26.23
CA ARG A 375 32.24 12.59 -24.79
C ARG A 375 31.08 11.66 -24.44
N ASP A 376 30.01 11.64 -25.23
CA ASP A 376 28.86 10.77 -25.01
C ASP A 376 29.21 9.33 -25.39
N VAL A 377 30.02 9.13 -26.44
CA VAL A 377 30.60 7.83 -26.83
C VAL A 377 31.51 7.28 -25.72
N GLU A 378 32.40 8.12 -25.20
CA GLU A 378 33.30 7.75 -24.10
C GLU A 378 32.52 7.41 -22.82
N LEU A 379 31.49 8.21 -22.53
CA LEU A 379 30.57 7.95 -21.42
C LEU A 379 29.86 6.61 -21.57
N ALA A 380 29.32 6.28 -22.75
CA ALA A 380 28.64 5.00 -22.98
C ALA A 380 29.56 3.82 -22.68
N LYS A 381 30.79 3.85 -23.19
CA LYS A 381 31.82 2.83 -22.92
C LYS A 381 32.13 2.71 -21.42
N LYS A 382 32.36 3.84 -20.74
CA LYS A 382 32.60 3.85 -19.30
C LYS A 382 31.44 3.25 -18.51
N LEU A 383 30.21 3.54 -18.89
CA LEU A 383 29.03 2.99 -18.20
C LEU A 383 28.90 1.47 -18.42
N GLU A 384 29.30 0.95 -19.58
CA GLU A 384 29.40 -0.50 -19.80
C GLU A 384 30.48 -1.14 -18.91
N GLU A 385 31.66 -0.52 -18.79
CA GLU A 385 32.71 -0.97 -17.88
C GLU A 385 32.23 -1.00 -16.41
N VAL A 386 31.39 -0.04 -16.00
CA VAL A 386 30.76 -0.04 -14.67
C VAL A 386 29.83 -1.24 -14.49
N LEU A 387 29.03 -1.58 -15.51
CA LEU A 387 28.17 -2.77 -15.44
C LEU A 387 29.01 -4.02 -15.25
N GLU A 388 30.09 -4.18 -16.01
CA GLU A 388 31.01 -5.32 -15.87
C GLU A 388 31.73 -5.36 -14.52
N LEU A 389 32.15 -4.20 -14.02
CA LEU A 389 32.80 -4.09 -12.72
C LEU A 389 31.85 -4.51 -11.59
N SER A 390 30.59 -4.08 -11.65
CA SER A 390 29.57 -4.43 -10.64
C SER A 390 29.27 -5.93 -10.54
N GLN A 391 29.53 -6.69 -11.60
CA GLN A 391 29.37 -8.15 -11.58
C GLN A 391 30.55 -8.85 -10.89
N LYS A 392 31.71 -8.20 -10.85
CA LYS A 392 32.93 -8.72 -10.23
C LYS A 392 33.01 -8.37 -8.75
N ILE A 393 32.54 -7.18 -8.37
CA ILE A 393 32.65 -6.64 -7.01
C ILE A 393 31.37 -5.90 -6.58
N GLY A 394 31.11 -5.90 -5.28
CA GLY A 394 29.98 -5.17 -4.70
C GLY A 394 28.64 -5.92 -4.81
N PRO A 395 27.53 -5.24 -4.46
CA PRO A 395 26.18 -5.77 -4.64
C PRO A 395 25.75 -5.76 -6.10
N LYS A 396 24.80 -6.64 -6.46
CA LYS A 396 24.21 -6.68 -7.81
C LYS A 396 23.52 -5.35 -8.13
N LEU A 397 23.77 -4.82 -9.33
CA LEU A 397 23.06 -3.64 -9.84
C LEU A 397 21.70 -4.01 -10.44
N GLY A 398 20.67 -3.28 -10.04
CA GLY A 398 19.44 -3.16 -10.83
C GLY A 398 19.60 -2.07 -11.89
N VAL A 399 19.02 -2.25 -13.08
CA VAL A 399 19.05 -1.23 -14.14
C VAL A 399 17.67 -0.67 -14.42
N ILE A 400 17.60 0.66 -14.64
CA ILE A 400 16.43 1.30 -15.26
C ILE A 400 16.79 1.74 -16.68
N ASP A 401 16.03 1.21 -17.65
CA ASP A 401 16.08 1.62 -19.05
C ASP A 401 14.78 2.35 -19.39
N VAL A 402 14.89 3.57 -19.91
CA VAL A 402 13.72 4.39 -20.27
C VAL A 402 13.36 4.13 -21.72
N ILE A 403 12.13 3.65 -21.94
CA ILE A 403 11.58 3.35 -23.25
C ILE A 403 10.86 4.59 -23.81
N THR A 404 11.28 5.02 -24.99
CA THR A 404 10.92 6.24 -25.71
C THR A 404 10.59 5.91 -27.17
N SER A 405 10.12 6.90 -27.92
CA SER A 405 9.95 6.82 -29.39
C SER A 405 11.22 6.37 -30.14
N GLU A 406 12.40 6.49 -29.53
CA GLU A 406 13.67 6.15 -30.15
C GLU A 406 14.05 4.67 -30.05
N ASN A 407 13.56 3.96 -29.03
CA ASN A 407 14.02 2.61 -28.70
C ASN A 407 12.91 1.58 -28.47
N TYR A 408 11.62 1.97 -28.49
CA TYR A 408 10.51 1.04 -28.24
C TYR A 408 10.44 -0.15 -29.21
N LYS A 409 10.84 0.04 -30.48
CA LYS A 409 10.88 -1.04 -31.49
C LYS A 409 11.93 -2.11 -31.20
N ASP A 410 12.90 -1.78 -30.35
CA ASP A 410 14.05 -2.62 -30.02
C ASP A 410 13.96 -3.20 -28.60
N MET A 411 12.79 -3.17 -27.94
CA MET A 411 12.60 -3.72 -26.58
C MET A 411 13.12 -5.16 -26.42
N ILE A 412 12.91 -6.04 -27.41
CA ILE A 412 13.48 -7.40 -27.39
C ILE A 412 15.02 -7.37 -27.41
N LYS A 413 15.63 -6.52 -28.23
CA LYS A 413 17.11 -6.38 -28.28
C LYS A 413 17.66 -5.79 -26.98
N ILE A 414 16.95 -4.84 -26.39
CA ILE A 414 17.28 -4.25 -25.08
C ILE A 414 17.22 -5.35 -24.01
N TYR A 415 16.18 -6.17 -24.01
CA TYR A 415 16.04 -7.28 -23.07
C TYR A 415 17.16 -8.31 -23.24
N GLU A 416 17.46 -8.71 -24.46
CA GLU A 416 18.57 -9.62 -24.78
C GLU A 416 19.93 -9.07 -24.32
N PHE A 417 20.17 -7.76 -24.49
CA PHE A 417 21.39 -7.11 -24.02
C PHE A 417 21.59 -7.30 -22.50
N TYR A 418 20.54 -7.05 -21.69
CA TYR A 418 20.64 -7.22 -20.24
C TYR A 418 20.69 -8.69 -19.84
N LYS A 419 19.91 -9.56 -20.50
CA LYS A 419 19.93 -11.01 -20.27
C LYS A 419 21.31 -11.60 -20.50
N GLN A 420 21.98 -11.27 -21.60
CA GLN A 420 23.33 -11.74 -21.92
C GLN A 420 24.36 -11.31 -20.86
N LYS A 421 24.12 -10.17 -20.21
CA LYS A 421 24.95 -9.68 -19.11
C LYS A 421 24.50 -10.21 -17.74
N GLY A 422 23.41 -10.96 -17.63
CA GLY A 422 22.86 -11.43 -16.35
C GLY A 422 22.38 -10.30 -15.44
N ILE A 423 21.92 -9.19 -16.03
CA ILE A 423 21.46 -7.99 -15.32
C ILE A 423 19.93 -7.96 -15.34
N THR A 424 19.32 -7.71 -14.19
CA THR A 424 17.88 -7.43 -14.11
C THR A 424 17.60 -5.99 -14.50
N VAL A 425 16.57 -5.77 -15.31
CA VAL A 425 16.21 -4.45 -15.82
C VAL A 425 14.76 -4.11 -15.51
N SER A 426 14.49 -2.82 -15.40
CA SER A 426 13.17 -2.25 -15.47
C SER A 426 13.08 -1.35 -16.69
N MET A 427 12.27 -1.75 -17.66
CA MET A 427 11.97 -1.00 -18.87
C MET A 427 10.80 -0.06 -18.61
N ASN A 428 11.09 1.16 -18.20
CA ASN A 428 10.08 2.15 -17.87
C ASN A 428 9.67 2.93 -19.11
N MET A 429 8.37 2.92 -19.43
CA MET A 429 7.81 3.89 -20.37
C MET A 429 8.15 5.31 -19.90
N VAL A 430 8.61 6.13 -20.85
CA VAL A 430 8.97 7.52 -20.62
C VAL A 430 7.81 8.33 -20.04
N PHE A 431 8.12 9.24 -19.13
CA PHE A 431 7.15 10.15 -18.55
C PHE A 431 6.94 11.38 -19.42
N HIS A 432 5.73 11.95 -19.41
CA HIS A 432 5.48 13.24 -20.04
C HIS A 432 6.19 14.37 -19.28
N THR A 433 7.03 15.14 -19.96
CA THR A 433 7.84 16.23 -19.41
C THR A 433 8.15 17.28 -20.49
N PRO A 434 8.49 18.54 -20.14
CA PRO A 434 8.93 19.53 -21.13
C PRO A 434 10.14 19.06 -21.97
N GLN A 435 10.98 18.19 -21.41
CA GLN A 435 12.15 17.63 -22.08
C GLN A 435 11.75 16.59 -23.12
N THR A 436 10.85 15.68 -22.77
CA THR A 436 10.38 14.62 -23.68
C THR A 436 9.54 15.20 -24.81
N GLU A 437 8.73 16.23 -24.54
CA GLU A 437 8.02 17.00 -25.56
C GLU A 437 9.00 17.68 -26.52
N LYS A 438 9.99 18.42 -25.99
CA LYS A 438 11.01 19.11 -26.80
C LYS A 438 11.74 18.19 -27.78
N TYR A 439 12.02 16.95 -27.37
CA TYR A 439 12.76 15.98 -28.19
C TYR A 439 11.88 14.95 -28.90
N GLY A 440 10.54 15.05 -28.80
CA GLY A 440 9.61 14.11 -29.42
C GLY A 440 9.82 12.67 -28.96
N LEU A 441 10.10 12.46 -27.67
CA LEU A 441 10.44 11.15 -27.10
C LEU A 441 9.23 10.33 -26.66
N GLU A 442 8.05 10.93 -26.66
CA GLU A 442 6.81 10.32 -26.18
C GLU A 442 6.23 9.34 -27.20
N LEU A 443 5.49 8.36 -26.70
CA LEU A 443 4.91 7.29 -27.50
C LEU A 443 3.39 7.45 -27.51
N THR A 444 2.77 7.17 -28.66
CA THR A 444 1.33 6.94 -28.66
C THR A 444 1.03 5.59 -27.98
N PRO A 445 -0.15 5.44 -27.34
CA PRO A 445 -0.53 4.17 -26.69
C PRO A 445 -0.52 2.99 -27.65
N GLU A 446 -1.06 3.18 -28.86
CA GLU A 446 -1.15 2.16 -29.91
C GLU A 446 0.24 1.66 -30.36
N GLU A 447 1.18 2.59 -30.61
CA GLU A 447 2.54 2.22 -31.02
C GLU A 447 3.27 1.43 -29.93
N TYR A 448 3.15 1.89 -28.68
CA TYR A 448 3.83 1.26 -27.56
C TYR A 448 3.21 -0.10 -27.24
N GLU A 449 1.88 -0.20 -27.16
CA GLU A 449 1.17 -1.46 -26.93
C GLU A 449 1.59 -2.53 -27.92
N LYS A 450 1.58 -2.22 -29.22
CA LYS A 450 1.90 -3.18 -30.28
C LYS A 450 3.29 -3.80 -30.11
N GLU A 451 4.31 -2.99 -29.78
CA GLU A 451 5.65 -3.50 -29.55
C GLU A 451 5.81 -4.14 -28.17
N TYR A 452 5.14 -3.59 -27.15
CA TYR A 452 5.13 -4.14 -25.79
C TYR A 452 4.54 -5.55 -25.77
N ILE A 453 3.45 -5.82 -26.47
CA ILE A 453 2.81 -7.15 -26.51
C ILE A 453 3.69 -8.18 -27.22
N LYS A 454 4.38 -7.79 -28.30
CA LYS A 454 5.39 -8.65 -28.93
C LYS A 454 6.53 -8.97 -27.94
N TYR A 455 7.03 -7.95 -27.25
CA TYR A 455 8.06 -8.09 -26.24
C TYR A 455 7.60 -8.96 -25.07
N PHE A 456 6.41 -8.73 -24.52
CA PHE A 456 5.86 -9.49 -23.39
C PHE A 456 5.73 -10.97 -23.75
N LYS A 457 5.21 -11.28 -24.95
CA LYS A 457 5.13 -12.66 -25.43
C LYS A 457 6.52 -13.28 -25.57
N TYR A 458 7.50 -12.54 -26.10
CA TYR A 458 8.88 -13.00 -26.17
C TYR A 458 9.46 -13.29 -24.79
N TRP A 459 9.31 -12.35 -23.85
CA TRP A 459 9.77 -12.49 -22.46
C TRP A 459 9.11 -13.68 -21.77
N LEU A 460 7.80 -13.86 -21.91
CA LEU A 460 7.01 -14.92 -21.24
C LEU A 460 7.47 -16.33 -21.63
N TYR A 461 7.87 -16.54 -22.89
CA TYR A 461 8.30 -17.84 -23.41
C TYR A 461 9.84 -18.00 -23.49
N ASP A 462 10.60 -17.08 -22.89
CA ASP A 462 12.05 -17.20 -22.80
C ASP A 462 12.44 -18.14 -21.64
N GLU A 463 12.68 -19.41 -21.94
CA GLU A 463 13.03 -20.46 -20.95
C GLU A 463 14.28 -20.12 -20.11
N ASN A 464 15.19 -19.30 -20.66
CA ASN A 464 16.40 -18.85 -19.99
C ASN A 464 16.30 -17.38 -19.56
N GLY A 465 15.07 -16.88 -19.45
CA GLY A 465 14.80 -15.47 -19.26
C GLY A 465 15.10 -14.96 -17.86
N VAL A 466 15.24 -13.64 -17.76
CA VAL A 466 15.53 -12.93 -16.52
C VAL A 466 14.34 -12.10 -16.06
N TYR A 467 14.38 -11.67 -14.80
CA TYR A 467 13.42 -10.73 -14.26
C TYR A 467 13.47 -9.41 -15.04
N GLU A 468 12.33 -9.01 -15.60
CA GLU A 468 12.12 -7.67 -16.13
C GLU A 468 10.87 -7.07 -15.50
N ARG A 469 11.03 -5.93 -14.83
CA ARG A 469 10.00 -5.38 -13.94
C ARG A 469 8.71 -5.03 -14.67
N SER A 470 8.79 -4.42 -15.86
CA SER A 470 7.59 -3.95 -16.58
C SER A 470 6.70 -5.10 -17.05
N ALA A 471 7.30 -6.20 -17.50
CA ALA A 471 6.59 -7.42 -17.87
C ALA A 471 6.00 -8.11 -16.63
N VAL A 472 6.77 -8.18 -15.54
CA VAL A 472 6.27 -8.71 -14.25
C VAL A 472 5.09 -7.90 -13.72
N GLU A 473 5.15 -6.57 -13.75
CA GLU A 473 4.07 -5.69 -13.29
C GLU A 473 2.78 -5.90 -14.10
N MET A 474 2.87 -6.02 -15.42
CA MET A 474 1.69 -6.29 -16.26
C MET A 474 1.13 -7.69 -16.03
N LEU A 475 2.00 -8.70 -15.94
CA LEU A 475 1.60 -10.06 -15.58
C LEU A 475 0.86 -10.05 -14.24
N ALA A 476 1.46 -9.44 -13.22
CA ALA A 476 0.91 -9.31 -11.88
C ALA A 476 -0.45 -8.61 -11.88
N ALA A 477 -0.57 -7.53 -12.66
CA ALA A 477 -1.81 -6.80 -12.83
C ALA A 477 -2.93 -7.70 -13.36
N VAL A 478 -2.65 -8.57 -14.34
CA VAL A 478 -3.63 -9.48 -15.00
C VAL A 478 -3.94 -10.74 -14.19
N ILE A 479 -3.01 -11.24 -13.38
CA ILE A 479 -3.26 -12.44 -12.54
C ILE A 479 -3.73 -12.11 -11.13
N GLY A 480 -3.75 -10.82 -10.75
CA GLY A 480 -4.14 -10.37 -9.41
C GLY A 480 -3.04 -10.49 -8.35
N ALA A 481 -1.78 -10.61 -8.74
CA ALA A 481 -0.64 -10.68 -7.82
C ALA A 481 -0.25 -9.28 -7.30
N THR A 482 -1.10 -8.70 -6.46
CA THR A 482 -0.98 -7.29 -6.03
C THR A 482 0.35 -6.94 -5.33
N GLY A 483 1.02 -7.93 -4.72
CA GLY A 483 2.33 -7.76 -4.07
C GLY A 483 3.50 -7.47 -5.03
N GLU A 484 3.34 -7.75 -6.32
CA GLU A 484 4.36 -7.49 -7.35
C GLU A 484 4.14 -6.14 -8.08
N LEU A 485 3.08 -5.39 -7.72
CA LEU A 485 2.77 -4.10 -8.32
C LEU A 485 3.65 -2.98 -7.74
N THR A 486 4.03 -2.02 -8.57
CA THR A 486 4.78 -0.85 -8.12
C THR A 486 3.88 0.27 -7.61
N CYS A 487 4.53 1.33 -7.14
CA CYS A 487 3.89 2.58 -6.72
C CYS A 487 2.92 3.18 -7.76
N ARG A 488 3.10 2.86 -9.05
CA ARG A 488 2.24 3.36 -10.13
C ARG A 488 0.84 2.75 -10.08
N ASN A 489 0.75 1.47 -9.76
CA ASN A 489 -0.49 0.69 -9.81
C ASN A 489 -1.00 0.35 -8.39
N THR A 490 -0.59 1.14 -7.39
CA THR A 490 -1.01 1.02 -6.00
C THR A 490 -1.38 2.40 -5.46
N ASP A 491 -2.21 2.46 -4.42
CA ASP A 491 -2.44 3.73 -3.72
C ASP A 491 -1.21 4.10 -2.89
N CYS A 492 -0.48 5.13 -3.33
CA CYS A 492 0.75 5.59 -2.68
C CYS A 492 0.53 6.58 -1.54
N ARG A 493 -0.71 7.03 -1.32
CA ARG A 493 -1.05 7.97 -0.25
C ARG A 493 -0.66 7.38 1.11
N TYR A 494 -0.07 8.20 1.97
CA TYR A 494 0.35 7.90 3.34
C TYR A 494 1.47 6.84 3.46
N LYS A 495 2.10 6.41 2.36
CA LYS A 495 3.13 5.35 2.38
C LYS A 495 4.56 5.87 2.37
N TRP A 496 4.78 7.09 1.87
CA TRP A 496 6.10 7.70 1.79
C TRP A 496 6.05 9.22 1.64
N ILE A 497 7.22 9.84 1.76
CA ILE A 497 7.48 11.25 1.44
C ILE A 497 8.77 11.38 0.62
N GLY A 498 8.85 12.46 -0.17
CA GLY A 498 10.08 12.93 -0.78
C GLY A 498 10.66 14.12 -0.01
N VAL A 499 11.97 14.14 0.22
CA VAL A 499 12.69 15.23 0.90
C VAL A 499 13.84 15.73 0.03
N ASN A 500 13.87 17.03 -0.24
CA ASN A 500 14.90 17.66 -1.07
C ASN A 500 16.09 18.18 -0.23
N PRO A 501 17.17 18.71 -0.85
CA PRO A 501 18.37 19.17 -0.12
C PRO A 501 18.10 20.29 0.90
N LEU A 502 17.03 21.05 0.73
CA LEU A 502 16.62 22.14 1.62
C LEU A 502 15.75 21.64 2.79
N GLY A 503 15.41 20.35 2.83
CA GLY A 503 14.50 19.78 3.82
C GLY A 503 13.02 19.98 3.50
N GLU A 504 12.68 20.44 2.29
CA GLU A 504 11.28 20.56 1.87
C GLU A 504 10.68 19.19 1.60
N ILE A 505 9.43 19.01 2.01
CA ILE A 505 8.71 17.75 1.94
C ILE A 505 7.69 17.81 0.80
N TYR A 506 7.69 16.78 -0.03
CA TYR A 506 6.74 16.58 -1.13
C TYR A 506 6.17 15.15 -1.09
N PRO A 507 5.07 14.87 -1.84
CA PRO A 507 4.45 13.55 -1.83
C PRO A 507 5.35 12.41 -2.32
N CYS A 508 6.33 12.70 -3.19
CA CYS A 508 7.46 11.82 -3.50
C CYS A 508 8.58 12.65 -4.13
N ASP A 509 9.60 11.99 -4.69
CA ASP A 509 10.75 12.65 -5.32
C ASP A 509 10.48 13.20 -6.73
N ARG A 510 9.33 12.89 -7.32
CA ARG A 510 8.93 13.41 -8.64
C ARG A 510 8.59 14.89 -8.60
N TYR A 511 8.41 15.49 -9.78
CA TYR A 511 8.03 16.88 -9.85
C TYR A 511 6.59 17.08 -9.39
N TYR A 512 6.43 17.89 -8.35
CA TYR A 512 5.14 18.42 -7.92
C TYR A 512 5.24 19.95 -7.89
N PRO A 513 4.23 20.67 -8.41
CA PRO A 513 4.07 22.10 -8.14
C PRO A 513 3.94 22.41 -6.65
N ASP A 514 4.34 23.61 -6.25
CA ASP A 514 4.37 24.06 -4.85
C ASP A 514 3.01 23.96 -4.14
N LYS A 515 1.88 23.94 -4.88
CA LYS A 515 0.54 23.70 -4.30
C LYS A 515 0.41 22.33 -3.61
N TYR A 516 1.32 21.39 -3.85
CA TYR A 516 1.38 20.09 -3.17
C TYR A 516 2.51 19.98 -2.14
N LYS A 517 3.27 21.06 -1.90
CA LYS A 517 4.33 21.07 -0.90
C LYS A 517 3.74 20.75 0.47
N MET A 518 4.34 19.78 1.16
CA MET A 518 3.84 19.26 2.44
C MET A 518 4.44 19.97 3.65
N GLY A 519 5.33 20.94 3.43
CA GLY A 519 6.02 21.71 4.46
C GLY A 519 7.54 21.52 4.40
N SER A 520 8.20 21.70 5.53
CA SER A 520 9.64 21.50 5.73
C SER A 520 9.88 20.67 6.99
N ILE A 521 10.91 19.82 6.97
CA ILE A 521 11.31 19.03 8.16
C ILE A 521 11.72 19.92 9.35
N PHE A 522 12.02 21.20 9.10
CA PHE A 522 12.37 22.18 10.14
C PHE A 522 11.16 22.87 10.76
N GLU A 523 9.98 22.71 10.16
CA GLU A 523 8.75 23.42 10.55
C GLU A 523 7.70 22.51 11.18
N ILE A 524 7.93 21.18 11.15
CA ILE A 524 7.04 20.17 11.70
C ILE A 524 7.70 19.46 12.87
N GLU A 525 6.92 18.98 13.84
CA GLU A 525 7.43 18.15 14.93
C GLU A 525 7.26 16.65 14.70
N SER A 526 6.35 16.26 13.81
CA SER A 526 6.08 14.87 13.44
C SER A 526 5.84 14.71 11.94
N ILE A 527 6.10 13.51 11.40
CA ILE A 527 5.80 13.20 9.99
C ILE A 527 4.28 13.28 9.71
N ASP A 528 3.43 12.99 10.71
CA ASP A 528 1.98 13.12 10.59
C ASP A 528 1.54 14.53 10.22
N GLU A 529 2.20 15.57 10.73
CA GLU A 529 1.90 16.96 10.36
C GLU A 529 2.10 17.23 8.87
N ALA A 530 3.09 16.58 8.23
CA ALA A 530 3.29 16.70 6.78
C ALA A 530 2.08 16.13 6.02
N PHE A 531 1.51 15.01 6.48
CA PHE A 531 0.28 14.44 5.93
C PHE A 531 -0.99 15.22 6.30
N GLN A 532 -0.92 16.13 7.26
CA GLN A 532 -2.00 17.05 7.61
C GLN A 532 -1.88 18.42 6.92
N SER A 533 -0.79 18.66 6.19
CA SER A 533 -0.56 19.91 5.44
C SER A 533 -1.64 20.18 4.40
N GLU A 534 -1.86 21.45 4.06
CA GLU A 534 -2.79 21.81 2.98
C GLU A 534 -2.33 21.32 1.61
N GLY A 535 -1.02 21.21 1.36
CA GLY A 535 -0.51 20.65 0.12
C GLY A 535 -0.83 19.18 -0.04
N TYR A 536 -0.67 18.39 1.02
CA TYR A 536 -1.05 16.98 0.99
C TYR A 536 -2.57 16.78 0.92
N LYS A 537 -3.35 17.55 1.69
CA LYS A 537 -4.82 17.52 1.59
C LYS A 537 -5.31 17.87 0.19
N THR A 538 -4.64 18.81 -0.49
CA THR A 538 -4.96 19.16 -1.88
C THR A 538 -4.72 17.98 -2.80
N LEU A 539 -3.58 17.29 -2.67
CA LEU A 539 -3.31 16.05 -3.40
C LEU A 539 -4.41 15.01 -3.15
N VAL A 540 -4.75 14.76 -1.89
CA VAL A 540 -5.77 13.75 -1.51
C VAL A 540 -7.12 14.08 -2.13
N ARG A 541 -7.61 15.32 -2.00
CA ARG A 541 -8.88 15.76 -2.58
C ARG A 541 -8.92 15.58 -4.10
N GLU A 542 -7.86 15.99 -4.79
CA GLU A 542 -7.79 15.88 -6.25
C GLU A 542 -7.68 14.42 -6.71
N VAL A 543 -6.91 13.57 -6.00
CA VAL A 543 -6.84 12.13 -6.28
C VAL A 543 -8.20 11.46 -6.06
N GLU A 544 -8.92 11.82 -4.99
CA GLU A 544 -10.28 11.35 -4.73
C GLU A 544 -11.26 11.80 -5.81
N GLU A 545 -11.14 13.05 -6.27
CA GLU A 545 -11.94 13.56 -7.39
C GLU A 545 -11.68 12.74 -8.66
N ARG A 546 -10.41 12.47 -9.01
CA ARG A 546 -10.06 11.58 -10.13
C ARG A 546 -10.68 10.21 -9.96
N PHE A 547 -10.57 9.63 -8.77
CA PHE A 547 -11.12 8.31 -8.49
C PHE A 547 -12.63 8.32 -8.68
N ARG A 548 -13.36 9.29 -8.13
CA ARG A 548 -14.81 9.40 -8.23
C ARG A 548 -15.30 9.66 -9.66
N THR A 549 -14.65 10.58 -10.36
CA THR A 549 -15.16 11.12 -11.63
C THR A 549 -14.67 10.36 -12.86
N LYS A 550 -13.44 9.82 -12.83
CA LYS A 550 -12.79 9.18 -13.98
C LYS A 550 -12.57 7.68 -13.76
N CYS A 551 -11.99 7.28 -12.64
CA CYS A 551 -11.57 5.88 -12.45
C CYS A 551 -12.66 4.96 -11.90
N ALA A 552 -13.63 5.45 -11.13
CA ALA A 552 -14.66 4.62 -10.51
C ALA A 552 -15.54 3.93 -11.55
N LYS A 553 -15.69 4.51 -12.75
CA LYS A 553 -16.41 3.92 -13.89
C LYS A 553 -15.54 2.97 -14.74
N CYS A 554 -14.23 2.90 -14.46
CA CYS A 554 -13.30 2.05 -15.18
C CYS A 554 -13.20 0.68 -14.52
N GLY A 555 -13.59 -0.39 -15.23
CA GLY A 555 -13.54 -1.74 -14.67
C GLY A 555 -12.12 -2.30 -14.44
N TYR A 556 -11.06 -1.60 -14.86
CA TYR A 556 -9.66 -1.95 -14.57
C TYR A 556 -9.13 -1.37 -13.25
N TRP A 557 -9.96 -0.63 -12.50
CA TRP A 557 -9.60 0.03 -11.24
C TRP A 557 -8.91 -0.92 -10.23
N PHE A 558 -9.36 -2.17 -10.17
CA PHE A 558 -8.84 -3.16 -9.22
C PHE A 558 -7.33 -3.42 -9.41
N ALA A 559 -6.79 -3.27 -10.63
CA ALA A 559 -5.38 -3.47 -10.96
C ALA A 559 -4.62 -2.17 -11.21
N CYS A 560 -5.26 -1.15 -11.79
CA CYS A 560 -4.60 0.11 -12.14
C CYS A 560 -4.50 1.09 -10.97
N LYS A 561 -5.50 1.12 -10.08
CA LYS A 561 -5.58 2.08 -8.94
C LYS A 561 -5.46 3.56 -9.32
N GLY A 562 -5.79 3.88 -10.57
CA GLY A 562 -5.79 5.26 -11.08
C GLY A 562 -4.41 5.79 -11.48
N GLY A 563 -3.40 4.92 -11.53
CA GLY A 563 -2.07 5.26 -12.04
C GLY A 563 -1.26 6.19 -11.12
N CYS A 564 -0.13 6.67 -11.63
CA CYS A 564 0.80 7.49 -10.87
C CYS A 564 0.26 8.92 -10.65
N ASN A 565 0.17 9.36 -9.39
CA ASN A 565 -0.20 10.74 -9.03
C ASN A 565 0.71 11.79 -9.67
N ALA A 566 2.04 11.56 -9.66
CA ALA A 566 2.98 12.50 -10.24
C ALA A 566 2.82 12.61 -11.77
N SER A 567 2.57 11.49 -12.45
CA SER A 567 2.41 11.49 -13.91
C SER A 567 1.08 12.15 -14.33
N ALA A 568 0.02 12.01 -13.52
CA ALA A 568 -1.21 12.79 -13.69
C ALA A 568 -0.97 14.30 -13.50
N VAL A 569 -0.24 14.70 -12.47
CA VAL A 569 0.11 16.11 -12.23
C VAL A 569 0.96 16.67 -13.37
N GLU A 570 1.96 15.94 -13.83
CA GLU A 570 2.84 16.37 -14.94
C GLU A 570 2.08 16.48 -16.27
N SER A 571 1.17 15.55 -16.56
CA SER A 571 0.40 15.55 -17.82
C SER A 571 -0.78 16.52 -17.86
N THR A 572 -1.41 16.82 -16.71
CA THR A 572 -2.63 17.65 -16.69
C THR A 572 -2.55 18.87 -15.78
N GLY A 573 -1.44 19.09 -15.07
CA GLY A 573 -1.28 20.13 -14.06
C GLY A 573 -2.02 19.89 -12.73
N THR A 574 -2.67 18.74 -12.57
CA THR A 574 -3.45 18.41 -11.36
C THR A 574 -3.50 16.90 -11.10
N ALA A 575 -3.60 16.49 -9.84
CA ALA A 575 -3.78 15.08 -9.47
C ALA A 575 -5.22 14.58 -9.73
N ALA A 576 -6.15 15.49 -10.07
CA ALA A 576 -7.48 15.17 -10.58
C ALA A 576 -7.44 14.66 -12.04
N GLY A 577 -6.30 14.84 -12.70
CA GLY A 577 -6.00 14.41 -14.07
C GLY A 577 -5.79 12.91 -14.22
N VAL A 578 -5.91 12.40 -15.44
CA VAL A 578 -5.46 11.06 -15.79
C VAL A 578 -4.33 11.21 -16.81
N GLU A 579 -3.27 10.44 -16.63
CA GLU A 579 -2.25 10.27 -17.67
C GLU A 579 -2.85 9.39 -18.77
N GLU A 580 -3.48 10.00 -19.78
CA GLU A 580 -4.28 9.28 -20.77
C GLU A 580 -3.47 8.26 -21.55
N ASN A 581 -2.23 8.59 -21.93
CA ASN A 581 -1.39 7.66 -22.71
C ASN A 581 -1.14 6.35 -21.95
N TYR A 582 -0.78 6.43 -20.67
CA TYR A 582 -0.59 5.25 -19.85
C TYR A 582 -1.91 4.55 -19.55
N CYS A 583 -3.00 5.30 -19.32
CA CYS A 583 -4.33 4.73 -19.06
C CYS A 583 -4.84 3.90 -20.25
N GLU A 584 -4.68 4.40 -21.48
CA GLU A 584 -5.02 3.68 -22.71
C GLU A 584 -4.14 2.44 -22.88
N PHE A 585 -2.81 2.61 -22.84
CA PHE A 585 -1.86 1.51 -22.93
C PHE A 585 -2.14 0.42 -21.90
N PHE A 586 -2.37 0.78 -20.63
CA PHE A 586 -2.59 -0.20 -19.57
C PHE A 586 -3.84 -1.03 -19.85
N ARG A 587 -4.95 -0.41 -20.27
CA ARG A 587 -6.20 -1.12 -20.55
C ARG A 587 -6.06 -2.08 -21.72
N SER A 588 -5.48 -1.63 -22.82
CA SER A 588 -5.34 -2.46 -24.01
C SER A 588 -4.30 -3.56 -23.81
N ALA A 589 -3.14 -3.24 -23.23
CA ALA A 589 -2.13 -4.24 -22.89
C ALA A 589 -2.62 -5.27 -21.86
N PHE A 590 -3.47 -4.86 -20.90
CA PHE A 590 -4.12 -5.80 -19.98
C PHE A 590 -4.94 -6.84 -20.73
N ASN A 591 -5.74 -6.42 -21.72
CA ASN A 591 -6.58 -7.32 -22.50
C ASN A 591 -5.75 -8.27 -23.37
N ASP A 592 -4.69 -7.75 -23.99
CA ASP A 592 -3.78 -8.52 -24.82
C ASP A 592 -2.98 -9.53 -24.02
N VAL A 593 -2.48 -9.13 -22.84
CA VAL A 593 -1.81 -10.05 -21.93
C VAL A 593 -2.78 -11.10 -21.42
N TYR A 594 -4.01 -10.75 -21.04
CA TYR A 594 -5.01 -11.75 -20.69
C TYR A 594 -5.21 -12.75 -21.84
N ASP A 595 -5.38 -12.28 -23.09
CA ASP A 595 -5.57 -13.15 -24.25
C ASP A 595 -4.40 -14.12 -24.47
N ILE A 596 -3.16 -13.66 -24.26
CA ILE A 596 -1.97 -14.51 -24.27
C ILE A 596 -2.06 -15.58 -23.18
N LEU A 597 -2.38 -15.18 -21.95
CA LEU A 597 -2.44 -16.07 -20.78
C LEU A 597 -3.56 -17.10 -20.85
N ARG A 598 -4.61 -16.89 -21.66
CA ARG A 598 -5.69 -17.86 -21.84
C ARG A 598 -5.18 -19.23 -22.27
N ASN A 599 -4.16 -19.24 -23.13
CA ASN A 599 -3.61 -20.44 -23.74
C ASN A 599 -2.39 -21.01 -23.00
N VAL A 600 -1.92 -20.32 -21.96
CA VAL A 600 -0.73 -20.74 -21.19
C VAL A 600 -1.06 -21.94 -20.33
N ASP A 601 -0.23 -22.97 -20.43
CA ASP A 601 -0.21 -24.09 -19.51
C ASP A 601 0.92 -23.90 -18.49
N VAL A 602 0.63 -23.28 -17.34
CA VAL A 602 1.68 -22.92 -16.36
C VAL A 602 2.50 -24.13 -15.88
N LEU A 603 1.93 -25.34 -15.97
CA LEU A 603 2.56 -26.57 -15.52
C LEU A 603 3.52 -27.12 -16.57
N HIS A 604 3.09 -27.14 -17.85
CA HIS A 604 3.76 -27.85 -18.93
C HIS A 604 4.47 -26.96 -19.95
N ASP A 605 4.00 -25.72 -20.12
CA ASP A 605 4.65 -24.79 -21.03
C ASP A 605 6.03 -24.40 -20.49
N LYS A 606 6.95 -24.24 -21.41
CA LYS A 606 8.29 -23.76 -21.10
C LYS A 606 8.29 -22.24 -21.05
N LEU A 607 7.97 -21.74 -19.86
CA LEU A 607 7.85 -20.32 -19.58
C LEU A 607 9.13 -19.76 -18.97
N ASN A 608 9.24 -18.44 -19.00
CA ASN A 608 10.21 -17.70 -18.23
C ASN A 608 10.16 -18.10 -16.75
N PRO A 609 11.31 -18.43 -16.12
CA PRO A 609 11.35 -18.90 -14.74
C PRO A 609 10.71 -17.92 -13.75
N GLU A 610 10.86 -16.61 -13.93
CA GLU A 610 10.28 -15.60 -13.06
C GLU A 610 8.77 -15.47 -13.27
N ALA A 611 8.30 -15.49 -14.53
CA ALA A 611 6.87 -15.50 -14.83
C ALA A 611 6.18 -16.72 -14.21
N ARG A 612 6.75 -17.90 -14.42
CA ARG A 612 6.23 -19.16 -13.89
C ARG A 612 6.22 -19.18 -12.36
N ARG A 613 7.30 -18.71 -11.72
CA ARG A 613 7.38 -18.57 -10.25
C ARG A 613 6.26 -17.68 -9.73
N ILE A 614 6.08 -16.49 -10.31
CA ILE A 614 5.07 -15.51 -9.86
C ILE A 614 3.67 -16.08 -10.02
N MET A 615 3.36 -16.68 -11.18
CA MET A 615 2.08 -17.36 -11.41
C MET A 615 1.82 -18.42 -10.32
N LEU A 616 2.76 -19.34 -10.10
CA LEU A 616 2.58 -20.45 -9.17
C LEU A 616 2.53 -20.02 -7.70
N GLN A 617 3.36 -19.06 -7.28
CA GLN A 617 3.33 -18.52 -5.91
C GLN A 617 2.01 -17.82 -5.57
N ASN A 618 1.35 -17.23 -6.57
CA ASN A 618 0.02 -16.62 -6.42
C ASN A 618 -1.11 -17.62 -6.74
N GLY A 619 -0.77 -18.91 -6.89
CA GLY A 619 -1.70 -19.99 -7.18
C GLY A 619 -2.49 -19.78 -8.48
N PHE A 620 -1.98 -18.99 -9.44
CA PHE A 620 -2.62 -18.63 -10.70
C PHE A 620 -3.20 -19.86 -11.40
N TYR A 621 -4.42 -19.81 -11.94
CA TYR A 621 -5.02 -20.80 -12.83
C TYR A 621 -5.26 -20.18 -14.21
N SER A 622 -4.75 -20.82 -15.25
CA SER A 622 -5.02 -20.43 -16.64
C SER A 622 -6.46 -20.72 -17.03
N VAL A 623 -6.95 -20.02 -18.07
CA VAL A 623 -8.27 -20.30 -18.65
C VAL A 623 -8.32 -21.71 -19.23
N LYS A 624 -7.23 -22.17 -19.85
CA LYS A 624 -7.08 -23.56 -20.32
C LYS A 624 -7.31 -24.57 -19.19
N GLU A 625 -6.69 -24.39 -18.02
CA GLU A 625 -6.91 -25.26 -16.86
C GLU A 625 -8.37 -25.19 -16.36
N ILE A 626 -8.97 -24.00 -16.36
CA ILE A 626 -10.37 -23.81 -15.95
C ILE A 626 -11.31 -24.61 -16.87
N TYR A 627 -11.15 -24.53 -18.19
CA TYR A 627 -11.95 -25.31 -19.14
C TYR A 627 -11.73 -26.82 -18.97
N GLN A 628 -10.49 -27.27 -18.79
CA GLN A 628 -10.21 -28.69 -18.54
C GLN A 628 -10.97 -29.21 -17.31
N ILE A 629 -11.05 -28.40 -16.25
CA ILE A 629 -11.75 -28.76 -15.03
C ILE A 629 -13.27 -28.74 -15.22
N ILE A 630 -13.81 -27.75 -15.95
CA ILE A 630 -15.24 -27.70 -16.32
C ILE A 630 -15.64 -28.95 -17.12
N ASP A 631 -14.82 -29.34 -18.11
CA ASP A 631 -15.04 -30.51 -18.96
C ASP A 631 -14.95 -31.83 -18.16
N GLU A 632 -13.94 -31.96 -17.28
CA GLU A 632 -13.76 -33.13 -16.41
C GLU A 632 -14.93 -33.30 -15.44
N LEU A 633 -15.45 -32.20 -14.88
CA LEU A 633 -16.62 -32.20 -14.01
C LEU A 633 -17.95 -32.36 -14.76
N LYS A 634 -17.92 -32.33 -16.11
CA LYS A 634 -19.11 -32.36 -16.97
C LYS A 634 -20.11 -31.25 -16.64
N LEU A 635 -19.60 -30.09 -16.25
CA LEU A 635 -20.41 -28.90 -16.05
C LEU A 635 -20.80 -28.36 -17.43
N ASN A 636 -22.09 -28.32 -17.75
CA ASN A 636 -22.58 -27.80 -19.04
C ASN A 636 -22.55 -26.26 -19.06
N ILE A 637 -21.39 -25.67 -18.79
CA ILE A 637 -21.15 -24.23 -18.69
C ILE A 637 -20.47 -23.78 -19.97
N LYS A 638 -21.07 -22.83 -20.68
CA LYS A 638 -20.44 -22.16 -21.83
C LYS A 638 -19.97 -20.78 -21.38
N LEU A 639 -18.67 -20.56 -21.42
CA LEU A 639 -18.08 -19.25 -21.15
C LEU A 639 -17.87 -18.51 -22.47
N GLU A 640 -18.26 -17.25 -22.51
CA GLU A 640 -18.10 -16.38 -23.67
C GLU A 640 -16.86 -15.52 -23.48
N TYR A 641 -16.06 -15.43 -24.55
CA TYR A 641 -14.87 -14.59 -24.61
C TYR A 641 -15.06 -13.49 -25.64
N ASN A 642 -14.78 -12.26 -25.23
CA ASN A 642 -14.69 -11.11 -26.12
C ASN A 642 -13.53 -10.23 -25.65
N LYS A 643 -12.50 -10.07 -26.49
CA LYS A 643 -11.30 -9.28 -26.16
C LYS A 643 -11.62 -7.80 -25.96
N ASP A 644 -12.46 -7.25 -26.83
CA ASP A 644 -12.76 -5.82 -26.86
C ASP A 644 -13.75 -5.43 -25.75
N ASP A 645 -14.48 -6.41 -25.22
CA ASP A 645 -15.39 -6.27 -24.09
C ASP A 645 -15.03 -7.22 -22.94
N LEU A 646 -13.73 -7.30 -22.64
CA LEU A 646 -13.18 -8.30 -21.72
C LEU A 646 -13.86 -8.30 -20.36
N LEU A 647 -14.12 -7.12 -19.81
CA LEU A 647 -14.67 -6.96 -18.47
C LEU A 647 -16.12 -7.44 -18.35
N ASN A 648 -16.87 -7.58 -19.45
CA ASN A 648 -18.23 -8.11 -19.42
C ASN A 648 -18.31 -9.58 -19.85
N CYS A 649 -17.22 -10.16 -20.37
CA CYS A 649 -17.23 -11.54 -20.83
C CYS A 649 -17.21 -12.53 -19.66
N SER A 650 -18.05 -13.58 -19.74
CA SER A 650 -18.23 -14.54 -18.64
C SER A 650 -16.97 -15.37 -18.37
N GLU A 651 -16.14 -15.62 -19.41
CA GLU A 651 -14.84 -16.28 -19.25
C GLU A 651 -13.89 -15.50 -18.33
N TYR A 652 -13.77 -14.19 -18.56
CA TYR A 652 -12.93 -13.32 -17.75
C TYR A 652 -13.47 -13.18 -16.33
N GLN A 653 -14.79 -13.08 -16.16
CA GLN A 653 -15.40 -13.00 -14.83
C GLN A 653 -15.11 -14.24 -13.98
N VAL A 654 -15.21 -15.43 -14.56
CA VAL A 654 -14.84 -16.69 -13.89
C VAL A 654 -13.34 -16.73 -13.59
N PHE A 655 -12.50 -16.40 -14.58
CA PHE A 655 -11.06 -16.30 -14.39
C PHE A 655 -10.69 -15.35 -13.25
N ARG A 656 -11.30 -14.17 -13.21
CA ARG A 656 -11.08 -13.14 -12.20
C ARG A 656 -11.53 -13.63 -10.83
N GLY A 657 -12.70 -14.25 -10.73
CA GLY A 657 -13.20 -14.82 -9.48
C GLY A 657 -12.17 -15.79 -8.87
N ILE A 658 -11.66 -16.71 -9.68
CA ILE A 658 -10.67 -17.72 -9.26
C ILE A 658 -9.32 -17.10 -8.90
N ASN A 659 -8.83 -16.13 -9.68
CA ASN A 659 -7.46 -15.62 -9.51
C ASN A 659 -7.34 -14.41 -8.56
N TYR A 660 -8.34 -13.53 -8.47
CA TYR A 660 -8.26 -12.29 -7.68
C TYR A 660 -8.88 -12.39 -6.28
N MET A 661 -9.83 -13.30 -6.03
CA MET A 661 -10.49 -13.38 -4.72
C MET A 661 -9.70 -14.15 -3.66
N LYS A 662 -8.43 -14.49 -3.92
CA LYS A 662 -7.61 -15.25 -2.97
C LYS A 662 -7.12 -14.42 -1.78
N ASP A 663 -7.00 -13.11 -1.94
CA ASP A 663 -6.54 -12.20 -0.87
C ASP A 663 -7.69 -11.70 0.04
N SER A 664 -8.94 -11.81 -0.43
CA SER A 664 -10.15 -11.35 0.30
C SER A 664 -10.86 -12.47 1.07
N VAL A 665 -10.36 -13.71 0.99
CA VAL A 665 -10.97 -14.88 1.63
C VAL A 665 -10.04 -15.42 2.73
N PRO A 666 -10.41 -15.31 4.03
CA PRO A 666 -9.68 -15.93 5.14
C PRO A 666 -9.69 -17.47 5.11
N LEU A 667 -10.47 -18.08 4.21
CA LEU A 667 -10.61 -19.52 4.07
C LEU A 667 -9.52 -20.08 3.15
N TYR A 668 -8.41 -20.47 3.77
CA TYR A 668 -7.63 -21.67 3.45
C TYR A 668 -7.61 -22.15 1.98
N ILE A 669 -7.00 -21.39 1.06
CA ILE A 669 -6.52 -21.95 -0.23
C ILE A 669 -5.11 -21.41 -0.52
N ARG A 670 -4.15 -21.69 0.37
CA ARG A 670 -2.70 -21.57 0.10
C ARG A 670 -2.06 -22.95 -0.01
N HIS A 671 -2.74 -23.91 -0.63
CA HIS A 671 -2.34 -25.30 -0.53
C HIS A 671 -2.20 -26.01 -1.87
N THR A 672 -1.70 -25.33 -2.88
CA THR A 672 -0.81 -26.05 -3.79
C THR A 672 0.48 -26.30 -3.01
N ASP A 673 0.81 -27.57 -2.73
CA ASP A 673 2.12 -27.92 -2.14
C ASP A 673 3.20 -27.67 -3.20
N ILE A 674 3.53 -26.40 -3.40
CA ILE A 674 4.58 -25.95 -4.30
C ILE A 674 5.83 -25.84 -3.46
N ILE A 675 6.77 -26.75 -3.68
CA ILE A 675 8.10 -26.62 -3.11
C ILE A 675 8.93 -25.83 -4.11
N ILE A 676 9.39 -24.65 -3.70
CA ILE A 676 10.29 -23.81 -4.50
C ILE A 676 11.69 -24.00 -3.92
N GLY A 677 12.66 -24.31 -4.77
CA GLY A 677 14.04 -24.39 -4.35
C GLY A 677 14.55 -23.02 -3.93
N GLU A 678 15.00 -22.88 -2.68
CA GLU A 678 15.49 -21.62 -2.10
C GLU A 678 16.61 -20.97 -2.95
N ASN A 679 17.40 -21.77 -3.67
CA ASN A 679 18.58 -21.31 -4.41
C ASN A 679 18.44 -21.32 -5.95
N THR A 680 17.56 -22.16 -6.52
CA THR A 680 17.37 -22.26 -7.98
C THR A 680 16.16 -21.48 -8.47
N LYS A 681 15.26 -21.07 -7.57
CA LYS A 681 13.92 -20.55 -7.89
C LYS A 681 13.09 -21.51 -8.76
N GLU A 682 13.54 -22.74 -8.93
CA GLU A 682 12.82 -23.77 -9.66
C GLU A 682 11.70 -24.34 -8.80
N VAL A 683 10.61 -24.68 -9.47
CA VAL A 683 9.51 -25.39 -8.82
C VAL A 683 9.88 -26.86 -8.79
N ILE A 684 10.15 -27.36 -7.59
CA ILE A 684 10.66 -28.71 -7.33
C ILE A 684 9.53 -29.74 -7.42
N LYS A 685 8.31 -29.37 -7.00
CA LYS A 685 7.15 -30.26 -7.02
C LYS A 685 5.86 -29.46 -7.07
N ILE A 686 4.91 -29.91 -7.87
CA ILE A 686 3.52 -29.42 -7.90
C ILE A 686 2.60 -30.62 -7.70
N ASN A 687 1.65 -30.51 -6.77
CA ASN A 687 0.59 -31.51 -6.63
C ASN A 687 -0.62 -31.10 -7.47
N GLU A 688 -0.65 -31.55 -8.74
CA GLU A 688 -1.72 -31.23 -9.69
C GLU A 688 -3.10 -31.70 -9.21
N GLN A 689 -3.16 -32.87 -8.55
CA GLN A 689 -4.41 -33.41 -8.01
C GLN A 689 -4.97 -32.48 -6.92
N LYS A 690 -4.13 -32.03 -5.99
CA LYS A 690 -4.54 -31.09 -4.93
C LYS A 690 -4.95 -29.73 -5.48
N ARG A 691 -4.24 -29.26 -6.51
CA ARG A 691 -4.58 -28.05 -7.26
C ARG A 691 -5.99 -28.15 -7.87
N LYS A 692 -6.32 -29.27 -8.52
CA LYS A 692 -7.68 -29.56 -9.00
C LYS A 692 -8.71 -29.62 -7.87
N GLU A 693 -8.40 -30.25 -6.75
CA GLU A 693 -9.31 -30.31 -5.60
C GLU A 693 -9.60 -28.93 -4.99
N ASP A 694 -8.59 -28.06 -4.92
CA ASP A 694 -8.71 -26.72 -4.35
C ASP A 694 -9.63 -25.82 -5.19
N ILE A 695 -9.50 -25.85 -6.52
CA ILE A 695 -10.40 -25.08 -7.39
C ILE A 695 -11.82 -25.65 -7.39
N ILE A 696 -12.01 -26.97 -7.33
CA ILE A 696 -13.33 -27.59 -7.19
C ILE A 696 -14.00 -27.14 -5.89
N LYS A 697 -13.28 -27.18 -4.76
CA LYS A 697 -13.78 -26.70 -3.47
C LYS A 697 -14.17 -25.22 -3.57
N TYR A 698 -13.35 -24.39 -4.18
CA TYR A 698 -13.65 -22.99 -4.40
C TYR A 698 -14.95 -22.80 -5.20
N LEU A 699 -15.08 -23.46 -6.36
CA LEU A 699 -16.29 -23.39 -7.20
C LEU A 699 -17.54 -23.86 -6.44
N VAL A 700 -17.42 -24.91 -5.63
CA VAL A 700 -18.52 -25.41 -4.79
C VAL A 700 -18.89 -24.41 -3.68
N GLU A 701 -17.93 -23.77 -3.01
CA GLU A 701 -18.20 -22.75 -2.00
C GLU A 701 -18.79 -21.48 -2.62
N VAL A 702 -18.32 -21.06 -3.79
CA VAL A 702 -18.95 -19.99 -4.58
C VAL A 702 -20.40 -20.34 -4.89
N ALA A 703 -20.67 -21.56 -5.39
CA ALA A 703 -22.03 -22.01 -5.68
C ALA A 703 -22.93 -22.11 -4.44
N LYS A 704 -22.38 -22.52 -3.28
CA LYS A 704 -23.12 -22.55 -2.00
C LYS A 704 -23.42 -21.16 -1.44
N GLY A 705 -22.50 -20.21 -1.62
CA GLY A 705 -22.67 -18.81 -1.25
C GLY A 705 -23.59 -18.04 -2.20
N ALA A 706 -23.70 -18.50 -3.45
CA ALA A 706 -24.57 -17.94 -4.49
C ALA A 706 -26.03 -18.41 -4.34
N TYR A 707 -26.67 -18.04 -3.22
CA TYR A 707 -28.14 -18.04 -3.12
C TYR A 707 -28.79 -16.79 -3.74
N THR A 708 -28.05 -16.02 -4.55
CA THR A 708 -28.56 -14.84 -5.26
C THR A 708 -28.06 -14.79 -6.70
N GLY A 709 -28.76 -15.51 -7.58
CA GLY A 709 -29.06 -15.02 -8.94
C GLY A 709 -28.03 -15.20 -10.05
N VAL A 710 -26.83 -15.73 -9.81
CA VAL A 710 -25.91 -16.11 -10.90
C VAL A 710 -25.38 -17.51 -10.65
N CYS A 711 -26.05 -18.46 -11.28
CA CYS A 711 -25.58 -19.81 -11.53
C CYS A 711 -26.08 -20.16 -12.93
#